data_AF-A0AAW1VQH4-F1
#
_entry.id   AF-A0AAW1VQH4-F1
#
_cell.length_a   1.000
_cell.length_b   1.000
_cell.length_c   1.000
_cell.angle_alpha   90.00
_cell.angle_beta   90.00
_cell.angle_gamma   90.00
#
_symmetry.space_group_name_H-M   'P 1'
#
loop_
_entity.id
_entity.type
_entity.pdbx_description
1 polymer ?
#
loop_
_entity_poly.entity_id
_entity_poly.type
_entity_poly.pdbx_seq_one_letter_code
_entity_poly.pdbx_strand_id
1 'polypeptide(L)'
;MTVKETLDFSARCQGVGTRYELLSELARREKAARIYPEAELDLFMKAISMGGVESSLITDYTLRILGLDICKDTIVGNEMLRGISGGQKKRVTTGEMIVGPCKTLFMDEISTGLDSSTTFQIVKCLQQIVHVTEATILVSLLQPAPETFDLFDDIILLSEGQIVYQGPRENILEFFESCGFRCPERKGTADFLQEVTSRKDQEQFWADRTKPYRYSSSSIQKILIWMVVTYYTIGFAPEASRFFKQLLLVFLIQQMAAGLFRLIAGVCRTMIIANTGGTLTLLVVFMLGGFILPKGEIPKWWKWGYWVSPLTYGFNAITVNEMFSPRWMNKLASDNVTRLGVAVLQNSDVFPDKNWFWIGCAALVGFAILLNILYTFSLMYLSPAGKTQAIISEELAEEMEGDQEESREEPRLRRPESKKHSFSRSLSSFDENNSREMEIRRMSSPSNASGLTRNADSSLEVAHGVAPPKRGMVLPFTPLAMSFDDVNYYVGMPPEMKEEGVTEDRLQLLRQVTGSFRPGVLTALMGVSGAGKTTLMDVLAGRKDWLPKEVSNQDKMIFIEEVMELVELASLQDALVGLPGISGLSTEQRKRLTIAVELVANPSIIFMDEPTTGLAARAAAIVMRTVRNTVDTGRTVVCTIHQPSIDIFEAFDELLLLKRGGQIIYLGPLGSNSHKIIEYFEAVPGAQKIKEKYNPATWMLEVSSVGTEVKLGMDFAQHYRSSSLHQRNKALIKELSTPPPGAEDLYFSTQYSQSSLQQFKSCLWKQWWTYWRTPDYNLVRFFFTLTCALVLGSIFWKVGTKRENTSDLTMIIGALFSAVLFVGINNCSTVQPIIATERTVFYRERAAGMYSALPYALAQVIIEIPYVFLQTTYYTLIVYAMVSFQWTAAKFFWFFFVNFFSFLYFTYYGMMTVSITPNHQVASIFAAAFYGLFNLFSGFFIPRPKIPKWWVWYYWGNPVAWTVYGLIVSQYGDIEEPIKAPGMASDPTVKWYIEDHFGFYPNFMGPVAGVLIGFPLFFAFLYGYCIKTLNFQIR
;
A
#
# COMPACT_ATOMS: atom_id res chain seq x y z
N MET A 1 -6.24 32.43 -4.52
CA MET A 1 -5.68 33.36 -3.54
C MET A 1 -4.24 33.60 -3.91
N THR A 2 -3.80 34.85 -3.89
CA THR A 2 -2.39 35.23 -3.98
C THR A 2 -1.65 34.84 -2.70
N VAL A 3 -0.32 34.82 -2.74
CA VAL A 3 0.51 34.53 -1.56
C VAL A 3 0.17 35.48 -0.40
N LYS A 4 -0.05 36.77 -0.68
CA LYS A 4 -0.51 37.75 0.31
C LYS A 4 -1.92 37.46 0.80
N GLU A 5 -2.88 37.22 -0.09
CA GLU A 5 -4.27 36.91 0.30
C GLU A 5 -4.35 35.67 1.20
N THR A 6 -3.55 34.64 0.91
CA THR A 6 -3.47 33.40 1.70
C THR A 6 -2.96 33.68 3.12
N LEU A 7 -1.91 34.47 3.28
CA LEU A 7 -1.40 34.85 4.61
C LEU A 7 -2.32 35.82 5.35
N ASP A 8 -2.93 36.79 4.66
CA ASP A 8 -3.97 37.69 5.22
C ASP A 8 -5.21 36.90 5.68
N PHE A 9 -5.57 35.85 4.96
CA PHE A 9 -6.64 34.93 5.35
C PHE A 9 -6.26 34.13 6.60
N SER A 10 -5.04 33.57 6.65
CA SER A 10 -4.56 32.89 7.87
C SER A 10 -4.54 33.84 9.08
N ALA A 11 -4.09 35.09 8.90
CA ALA A 11 -4.13 36.14 9.94
C ALA A 11 -5.55 36.37 10.50
N ARG A 12 -6.54 36.43 9.61
CA ARG A 12 -7.94 36.64 9.97
C ARG A 12 -8.58 35.40 10.61
N CYS A 13 -8.18 34.20 10.18
CA CYS A 13 -8.69 32.94 10.73
C CYS A 13 -8.07 32.58 12.10
N GLN A 14 -6.77 32.83 12.29
CA GLN A 14 -6.06 32.55 13.54
C GLN A 14 -6.21 33.68 14.58
N GLY A 15 -6.62 34.87 14.12
CA GLY A 15 -6.86 36.06 14.95
C GLY A 15 -5.58 36.81 15.32
N VAL A 16 -5.64 38.14 15.35
CA VAL A 16 -4.54 38.95 15.85
C VAL A 16 -4.54 38.88 17.38
N GLY A 17 -3.73 37.98 17.95
CA GLY A 17 -3.48 37.92 19.39
C GLY A 17 -2.71 39.13 19.92
N THR A 18 -2.32 39.10 21.18
CA THR A 18 -1.66 40.21 21.94
C THR A 18 -0.27 40.67 21.41
N ARG A 19 0.14 40.28 20.20
CA ARG A 19 1.41 40.67 19.58
C ARG A 19 1.57 42.19 19.36
N TYR A 20 0.49 42.98 19.31
CA TYR A 20 0.59 44.45 19.23
C TYR A 20 1.16 45.09 20.52
N GLU A 21 0.64 44.69 21.69
CA GLU A 21 1.22 45.07 23.00
C GLU A 21 2.65 44.53 23.15
N LEU A 22 2.92 43.36 22.57
CA LEU A 22 4.22 42.70 22.65
C LEU A 22 5.28 43.39 21.79
N LEU A 23 4.96 43.81 20.56
CA LEU A 23 5.85 44.61 19.70
C LEU A 23 6.13 46.00 20.29
N SER A 24 5.13 46.64 20.92
CA SER A 24 5.31 47.92 21.58
C SER A 24 6.11 47.82 22.89
N GLU A 25 5.95 46.73 23.65
CA GLU A 25 6.83 46.39 24.80
C GLU A 25 8.26 46.03 24.35
N LEU A 26 8.43 45.35 23.22
CA LEU A 26 9.74 45.03 22.64
C LEU A 26 10.52 46.30 22.30
N ALA A 27 9.92 47.23 21.56
CA ALA A 27 10.52 48.53 21.28
C ALA A 27 10.79 49.37 22.55
N ARG A 28 9.98 49.22 23.61
CA ARG A 28 10.26 49.83 24.92
C ARG A 28 11.51 49.23 25.57
N ARG A 29 11.69 47.91 25.48
CA ARG A 29 12.85 47.18 26.03
C ARG A 29 14.14 47.43 25.24
N GLU A 30 14.09 47.42 23.91
CA GLU A 30 15.25 47.74 23.06
C GLU A 30 15.76 49.16 23.32
N LYS A 31 14.84 50.13 23.44
CA LYS A 31 15.16 51.51 23.81
C LYS A 31 15.73 51.65 25.22
N ALA A 32 15.32 50.81 26.17
CA ALA A 32 15.90 50.74 27.50
C ALA A 32 17.29 50.07 27.51
N ALA A 33 17.51 49.06 26.67
CA ALA A 33 18.77 48.33 26.52
C ALA A 33 19.82 49.03 25.63
N ARG A 34 19.46 50.17 25.01
CA ARG A 34 20.27 50.86 23.98
C ARG A 34 20.62 49.99 22.77
N ILE A 35 19.76 49.04 22.44
CA ILE A 35 19.85 48.27 21.20
C ILE A 35 19.23 49.16 20.11
N TYR A 36 20.01 49.47 19.06
CA TYR A 36 19.50 50.20 17.90
C TYR A 36 18.85 49.18 16.94
N PRO A 37 17.54 49.28 16.67
CA PRO A 37 16.90 48.43 15.68
C PRO A 37 17.48 48.67 14.28
N GLU A 38 17.45 47.65 13.41
CA GLU A 38 17.75 47.85 12.00
C GLU A 38 16.78 48.90 11.40
N ALA A 39 17.26 49.70 10.46
CA ALA A 39 16.52 50.86 9.94
C ALA A 39 15.15 50.48 9.33
N GLU A 40 15.00 49.26 8.81
CA GLU A 40 13.73 48.75 8.33
C GLU A 40 12.74 48.43 9.46
N LEU A 41 13.23 47.95 10.62
CA LEU A 41 12.40 47.63 11.78
C LEU A 41 11.85 48.90 12.45
N ASP A 42 12.65 49.95 12.57
CA ASP A 42 12.20 51.25 13.11
C ASP A 42 11.20 51.96 12.16
N LEU A 43 11.38 51.83 10.85
CA LEU A 43 10.43 52.32 9.86
C LEU A 43 9.10 51.54 9.89
N PHE A 44 9.17 50.22 10.12
CA PHE A 44 8.02 49.33 10.32
C PHE A 44 7.25 49.66 11.62
N MET A 45 7.95 49.87 12.75
CA MET A 45 7.32 50.28 14.01
C MET A 45 6.63 51.65 13.91
N LYS A 46 7.18 52.59 13.14
CA LYS A 46 6.51 53.86 12.83
C LYS A 46 5.26 53.68 11.97
N ALA A 47 5.28 52.77 10.99
CA ALA A 47 4.10 52.44 10.19
C ALA A 47 2.96 51.84 11.04
N ILE A 48 3.29 50.98 12.01
CA ILE A 48 2.31 50.38 12.95
C ILE A 48 1.63 51.45 13.85
N SER A 49 2.29 52.60 14.09
CA SER A 49 1.71 53.69 14.89
C SER A 49 0.62 54.49 14.17
N MET A 50 0.43 54.31 12.86
CA MET A 50 -0.64 54.95 12.09
C MET A 50 -1.87 54.04 12.01
N GLY A 51 -2.91 54.36 12.78
CA GLY A 51 -4.11 53.53 12.90
C GLY A 51 -4.86 53.34 11.57
N GLY A 52 -5.29 52.10 11.31
CA GLY A 52 -6.19 51.75 10.20
C GLY A 52 -5.79 50.53 9.34
N VAL A 53 -4.61 49.93 9.55
CA VAL A 53 -4.05 48.87 8.65
C VAL A 53 -3.62 47.60 9.41
N GLU A 54 -4.39 47.19 10.41
CA GLU A 54 -3.94 46.23 11.45
C GLU A 54 -3.70 44.79 10.97
N SER A 55 -4.39 44.29 9.93
CA SER A 55 -4.21 42.89 9.46
C SER A 55 -3.14 42.70 8.40
N SER A 56 -2.94 43.68 7.50
CA SER A 56 -1.96 43.57 6.40
C SER A 56 -0.50 43.59 6.88
N LEU A 57 -0.21 44.28 7.99
CA LEU A 57 1.17 44.53 8.43
C LEU A 57 1.91 43.26 8.94
N ILE A 58 1.21 42.36 9.65
CA ILE A 58 1.78 41.07 10.09
C ILE A 58 2.03 40.15 8.88
N THR A 59 1.12 40.17 7.91
CA THR A 59 1.28 39.49 6.63
C THR A 59 2.49 40.03 5.86
N ASP A 60 2.60 41.35 5.69
CA ASP A 60 3.71 41.98 4.97
C ASP A 60 5.06 41.74 5.65
N TYR A 61 5.11 41.64 6.98
CA TYR A 61 6.30 41.23 7.73
C TYR A 61 6.67 39.76 7.49
N THR A 62 5.68 38.86 7.56
CA THR A 62 5.89 37.42 7.35
C THR A 62 6.29 37.12 5.91
N LEU A 63 5.74 37.87 4.93
CA LEU A 63 6.15 37.81 3.52
C LEU A 63 7.64 38.13 3.34
N ARG A 64 8.15 39.18 3.99
CA ARG A 64 9.57 39.56 3.92
C ARG A 64 10.49 38.54 4.58
N ILE A 65 10.17 38.12 5.80
CA ILE A 65 10.92 37.11 6.56
C ILE A 65 11.12 35.83 5.75
N LEU A 66 10.09 35.41 5.03
CA LEU A 66 10.09 34.18 4.25
C LEU A 66 10.59 34.40 2.81
N GLY A 67 11.04 35.59 2.41
CA GLY A 67 11.47 35.88 1.05
C GLY A 67 10.38 35.60 -0.01
N LEU A 68 9.14 35.93 0.34
CA LEU A 68 7.92 35.77 -0.46
C LEU A 68 7.35 37.11 -0.97
N ASP A 69 8.00 38.23 -0.63
CA ASP A 69 7.65 39.58 -1.06
C ASP A 69 7.64 39.72 -2.60
N ILE A 70 8.60 39.09 -3.28
CA ILE A 70 8.70 39.08 -4.76
C ILE A 70 7.49 38.39 -5.41
N CYS A 71 6.90 37.40 -4.76
CA CYS A 71 5.74 36.64 -5.26
C CYS A 71 4.43 36.94 -4.50
N LYS A 72 4.38 38.02 -3.72
CA LYS A 72 3.23 38.35 -2.84
C LYS A 72 1.89 38.41 -3.58
N ASP A 73 1.88 38.96 -4.79
CA ASP A 73 0.68 39.13 -5.63
C ASP A 73 0.50 37.97 -6.63
N THR A 74 1.42 36.99 -6.63
CA THR A 74 1.32 35.78 -7.46
C THR A 74 0.33 34.80 -6.83
N ILE A 75 -0.48 34.14 -7.66
CA ILE A 75 -1.38 33.06 -7.21
C ILE A 75 -0.53 31.90 -6.67
N VAL A 76 -0.87 31.37 -5.48
CA VAL A 76 -0.14 30.23 -4.88
C VAL A 76 -0.16 29.01 -5.82
N GLY A 77 -1.24 28.85 -6.58
CA GLY A 77 -1.44 27.80 -7.58
C GLY A 77 -1.78 26.45 -6.94
N ASN A 78 -2.63 25.69 -7.60
CA ASN A 78 -3.03 24.34 -7.16
C ASN A 78 -2.52 23.30 -8.18
N GLU A 79 -3.21 22.18 -8.30
CA GLU A 79 -2.90 21.14 -9.30
C GLU A 79 -3.44 21.42 -10.71
N MET A 80 -4.12 22.56 -10.93
CA MET A 80 -4.79 22.93 -12.17
C MET A 80 -4.72 24.45 -12.42
N LEU A 81 -3.66 25.11 -11.92
CA LEU A 81 -3.40 26.54 -12.12
C LEU A 81 -1.95 26.81 -11.71
N ARG A 82 -1.12 27.18 -12.69
CA ARG A 82 0.30 27.50 -12.47
C ARG A 82 0.43 28.67 -11.48
N GLY A 83 1.32 28.50 -10.51
CA GLY A 83 1.57 29.48 -9.45
C GLY A 83 3.02 29.46 -8.97
N ILE A 84 3.24 29.77 -7.71
CA ILE A 84 4.59 29.82 -7.12
C ILE A 84 5.27 28.44 -7.10
N SER A 85 6.60 28.45 -7.08
CA SER A 85 7.43 27.23 -7.06
C SER A 85 7.20 26.37 -5.80
N GLY A 86 7.51 25.07 -5.84
CA GLY A 86 7.32 24.16 -4.69
C GLY A 86 8.00 24.63 -3.39
N GLY A 87 9.21 25.21 -3.49
CA GLY A 87 9.91 25.82 -2.35
C GLY A 87 9.27 27.13 -1.86
N GLN A 88 8.60 27.89 -2.73
CA GLN A 88 7.77 29.03 -2.30
C GLN A 88 6.46 28.55 -1.64
N LYS A 89 5.81 27.47 -2.14
CA LYS A 89 4.61 26.91 -1.52
C LYS A 89 4.86 26.44 -0.09
N LYS A 90 5.97 25.71 0.16
CA LYS A 90 6.36 25.33 1.53
C LYS A 90 6.52 26.53 2.45
N ARG A 91 7.19 27.58 1.98
CA ARG A 91 7.34 28.84 2.71
C ARG A 91 5.99 29.51 2.98
N VAL A 92 5.05 29.51 2.03
CA VAL A 92 3.68 30.00 2.28
C VAL A 92 3.02 29.21 3.41
N THR A 93 3.08 27.88 3.42
CA THR A 93 2.51 27.06 4.49
C THR A 93 3.19 27.30 5.84
N THR A 94 4.51 27.47 5.89
CA THR A 94 5.22 27.90 7.09
C THR A 94 4.74 29.27 7.57
N GLY A 95 4.50 30.22 6.65
CA GLY A 95 3.89 31.51 6.95
C GLY A 95 2.47 31.39 7.50
N GLU A 96 1.62 30.56 6.88
CA GLU A 96 0.25 30.31 7.34
C GLU A 96 0.22 29.83 8.80
N MET A 97 1.22 29.08 9.26
CA MET A 97 1.37 28.62 10.66
C MET A 97 1.94 29.67 11.61
N ILE A 98 2.79 30.59 11.13
CA ILE A 98 3.51 31.57 11.97
C ILE A 98 2.72 32.86 12.19
N VAL A 99 1.89 33.25 11.22
CA VAL A 99 1.14 34.52 11.22
C VAL A 99 0.27 34.69 12.48
N GLY A 100 -0.35 33.62 12.99
CA GLY A 100 -1.18 33.64 14.19
C GLY A 100 -0.45 33.45 15.53
N PRO A 101 -1.20 33.53 16.66
CA PRO A 101 -0.65 33.57 18.01
C PRO A 101 -0.37 32.18 18.61
N CYS A 102 0.25 31.29 17.83
CA CYS A 102 0.57 29.93 18.27
C CYS A 102 1.71 29.92 19.31
N LYS A 103 1.44 29.39 20.51
CA LYS A 103 2.44 29.18 21.57
C LYS A 103 3.23 27.87 21.46
N THR A 104 2.77 26.93 20.64
CA THR A 104 3.47 25.67 20.41
C THR A 104 3.37 25.31 18.93
N LEU A 105 4.50 25.03 18.31
CA LEU A 105 4.59 24.68 16.88
C LEU A 105 5.45 23.42 16.71
N PHE A 106 4.89 22.41 16.05
CA PHE A 106 5.60 21.21 15.65
C PHE A 106 5.76 21.26 14.13
N MET A 107 7.00 21.18 13.65
CA MET A 107 7.35 21.41 12.25
C MET A 107 8.23 20.27 11.73
N ASP A 108 7.75 19.55 10.72
CA ASP A 108 8.50 18.45 10.10
C ASP A 108 9.06 18.84 8.73
N GLU A 109 10.29 18.41 8.45
CA GLU A 109 11.01 18.55 7.17
C GLU A 109 10.99 19.95 6.50
N ILE A 110 10.91 21.06 7.24
CA ILE A 110 10.70 22.41 6.67
C ILE A 110 11.81 22.89 5.72
N SER A 111 13.02 22.32 5.79
CA SER A 111 14.14 22.64 4.90
C SER A 111 14.11 21.92 3.54
N THR A 112 13.24 20.94 3.34
CA THR A 112 13.30 20.05 2.18
C THR A 112 12.99 20.77 0.85
N GLY A 113 14.03 20.99 0.03
CA GLY A 113 13.93 21.73 -1.23
C GLY A 113 14.06 23.25 -1.08
N LEU A 114 14.58 23.73 0.04
CA LEU A 114 15.08 25.10 0.21
C LEU A 114 16.61 25.11 0.12
N ASP A 115 17.18 26.26 -0.23
CA ASP A 115 18.62 26.50 -0.10
C ASP A 115 19.01 26.76 1.38
N SER A 116 20.31 26.64 1.68
CA SER A 116 20.83 26.78 3.03
C SER A 116 20.64 28.19 3.61
N SER A 117 20.71 29.25 2.78
CA SER A 117 20.57 30.64 3.24
C SER A 117 19.13 30.98 3.63
N THR A 118 18.16 30.56 2.82
CA THR A 118 16.72 30.66 3.14
C THR A 118 16.39 29.82 4.38
N THR A 119 16.96 28.61 4.50
CA THR A 119 16.76 27.76 5.69
C THR A 119 17.27 28.43 6.97
N PHE A 120 18.47 29.02 6.94
CA PHE A 120 19.02 29.79 8.06
C PHE A 120 18.12 30.97 8.46
N GLN A 121 17.61 31.75 7.49
CA GLN A 121 16.71 32.88 7.75
C GLN A 121 15.40 32.43 8.42
N ILE A 122 14.79 31.33 7.97
CA ILE A 122 13.56 30.78 8.56
C ILE A 122 13.82 30.33 10.00
N VAL A 123 14.88 29.55 10.26
CA VAL A 123 15.18 29.05 11.60
C VAL A 123 15.54 30.20 12.55
N LYS A 124 16.27 31.22 12.08
CA LYS A 124 16.60 32.41 12.88
C LYS A 124 15.34 33.20 13.28
N CYS A 125 14.36 33.30 12.38
CA CYS A 125 13.06 33.88 12.71
C CYS A 125 12.31 33.03 13.76
N LEU A 126 12.27 31.70 13.60
CA LEU A 126 11.63 30.80 14.56
C LEU A 126 12.27 30.93 15.96
N GLN A 127 13.61 31.01 16.05
CA GLN A 127 14.32 31.26 17.30
C GLN A 127 13.96 32.62 17.92
N GLN A 128 13.86 33.69 17.12
CA GLN A 128 13.38 34.99 17.60
C GLN A 128 11.93 34.92 18.12
N ILE A 129 11.06 34.16 17.46
CA ILE A 129 9.68 33.94 17.93
C ILE A 129 9.66 33.20 19.26
N VAL A 130 10.46 32.14 19.43
CA VAL A 130 10.63 31.42 20.72
C VAL A 130 10.99 32.39 21.83
N HIS A 131 12.08 33.15 21.66
CA HIS A 131 12.60 34.08 22.67
C HIS A 131 11.69 35.26 22.98
N VAL A 132 10.96 35.77 21.99
CA VAL A 132 10.09 36.96 22.16
C VAL A 132 8.70 36.58 22.68
N THR A 133 8.15 35.43 22.29
CA THR A 133 6.74 35.08 22.56
C THR A 133 6.54 33.96 23.59
N GLU A 134 7.63 33.48 24.22
CA GLU A 134 7.63 32.31 25.11
C GLU A 134 6.98 31.07 24.45
N ALA A 135 7.23 30.90 23.15
CA ALA A 135 6.67 29.81 22.36
C ALA A 135 7.62 28.61 22.33
N THR A 136 7.09 27.39 22.39
CA THR A 136 7.86 26.15 22.20
C THR A 136 7.78 25.73 20.73
N ILE A 137 8.92 25.66 20.04
CA ILE A 137 8.97 25.23 18.63
C ILE A 137 9.86 23.99 18.53
N LEU A 138 9.31 22.88 18.06
CA LEU A 138 10.05 21.67 17.72
C LEU A 138 10.18 21.57 16.21
N VAL A 139 11.40 21.47 15.70
CA VAL A 139 11.69 21.38 14.26
C VAL A 139 12.51 20.13 13.95
N SER A 140 12.07 19.37 12.95
CA SER A 140 12.84 18.31 12.31
C SER A 140 13.58 18.88 11.09
N LEU A 141 14.91 18.77 11.06
CA LEU A 141 15.75 19.23 9.95
C LEU A 141 16.64 18.10 9.43
N LEU A 142 16.59 17.88 8.11
CA LEU A 142 17.52 17.00 7.41
C LEU A 142 18.80 17.78 7.07
N GLN A 143 19.92 17.40 7.68
CA GLN A 143 21.28 17.94 7.40
C GLN A 143 21.37 19.48 7.42
N PRO A 144 21.12 20.13 8.58
CA PRO A 144 21.27 21.58 8.69
C PRO A 144 22.74 22.00 8.52
N ALA A 145 22.95 23.12 7.82
CA ALA A 145 24.24 23.81 7.78
C ALA A 145 24.68 24.20 9.20
N PRO A 146 26.00 24.30 9.49
CA PRO A 146 26.51 24.60 10.85
C PRO A 146 25.89 25.87 11.45
N GLU A 147 25.77 26.93 10.66
CA GLU A 147 25.19 28.21 11.08
C GLU A 147 23.71 28.07 11.48
N THR A 148 22.97 27.16 10.83
CA THR A 148 21.58 26.85 11.15
C THR A 148 21.47 25.95 12.38
N PHE A 149 22.40 25.01 12.55
CA PHE A 149 22.46 24.14 13.73
C PHE A 149 22.72 24.91 15.03
N ASP A 150 23.55 25.97 14.97
CA ASP A 150 23.87 26.80 16.13
C ASP A 150 22.72 27.73 16.58
N LEU A 151 21.60 27.79 15.85
CA LEU A 151 20.37 28.49 16.25
C LEU A 151 19.45 27.66 17.17
N PHE A 152 19.80 26.40 17.46
CA PHE A 152 19.01 25.53 18.32
C PHE A 152 19.51 25.53 19.77
N ASP A 153 18.58 25.66 20.71
CA ASP A 153 18.85 25.62 22.15
C ASP A 153 19.01 24.18 22.64
N ASP A 154 18.03 23.32 22.33
CA ASP A 154 18.00 21.88 22.64
C ASP A 154 18.04 21.02 21.37
N ILE A 155 18.63 19.83 21.47
CA ILE A 155 18.70 18.82 20.40
C ILE A 155 18.08 17.50 20.88
N ILE A 156 17.23 16.90 20.04
CA ILE A 156 16.76 15.51 20.17
C ILE A 156 17.38 14.69 19.04
N LEU A 157 18.16 13.67 19.38
CA LEU A 157 18.83 12.80 18.43
C LEU A 157 18.23 11.38 18.49
N LEU A 158 17.70 10.90 17.36
CA LEU A 158 17.09 9.58 17.23
C LEU A 158 17.99 8.63 16.44
N SER A 159 18.08 7.36 16.86
CA SER A 159 18.67 6.27 16.07
C SER A 159 17.90 4.97 16.30
N GLU A 160 17.60 4.25 15.21
CA GLU A 160 16.86 2.98 15.20
C GLU A 160 15.54 2.97 16.01
N GLY A 161 14.87 4.12 16.09
CA GLY A 161 13.61 4.29 16.83
C GLY A 161 13.77 4.60 18.32
N GLN A 162 14.99 4.88 18.79
CA GLN A 162 15.29 5.24 20.18
C GLN A 162 15.95 6.63 20.26
N ILE A 163 15.70 7.35 21.36
CA ILE A 163 16.38 8.62 21.67
C ILE A 163 17.79 8.29 22.18
N VAL A 164 18.80 8.77 21.45
CA VAL A 164 20.22 8.63 21.79
C VAL A 164 20.68 9.79 22.69
N TYR A 165 20.14 10.98 22.44
CA TYR A 165 20.41 12.20 23.21
C TYR A 165 19.19 13.12 23.21
N GLN A 166 18.93 13.75 24.34
CA GLN A 166 17.97 14.83 24.50
C GLN A 166 18.52 15.83 25.53
N GLY A 167 18.67 17.09 25.12
CA GLY A 167 19.12 18.17 26.00
C GLY A 167 19.85 19.30 25.25
N PRO A 168 20.54 20.20 25.98
CA PRO A 168 21.15 21.39 25.39
C PRO A 168 22.15 21.06 24.28
N ARG A 169 22.16 21.86 23.22
CA ARG A 169 23.11 21.72 22.09
C ARG A 169 24.57 21.74 22.55
N GLU A 170 24.90 22.54 23.56
CA GLU A 170 26.28 22.73 24.04
C GLU A 170 26.91 21.46 24.62
N ASN A 171 26.12 20.63 25.31
CA ASN A 171 26.62 19.45 26.03
C ASN A 171 26.75 18.21 25.12
N ILE A 172 26.25 18.27 23.88
CA ILE A 172 26.15 17.07 23.02
C ILE A 172 27.52 16.52 22.61
N LEU A 173 28.51 17.40 22.41
CA LEU A 173 29.87 16.99 22.08
C LEU A 173 30.58 16.32 23.27
N GLU A 174 30.42 16.87 24.48
CA GLU A 174 30.95 16.27 25.72
C GLU A 174 30.31 14.90 25.99
N PHE A 175 29.01 14.76 25.75
CA PHE A 175 28.32 13.47 25.84
C PHE A 175 28.94 12.42 24.91
N PHE A 176 29.16 12.74 23.64
CA PHE A 176 29.79 11.81 22.69
C PHE A 176 31.27 11.56 23.01
N GLU A 177 32.03 12.56 23.49
CA GLU A 177 33.41 12.37 23.94
C GLU A 177 33.48 11.43 25.17
N SER A 178 32.53 11.53 26.11
CA SER A 178 32.41 10.61 27.25
C SER A 178 32.09 9.16 26.81
N CYS A 179 31.42 9.00 25.67
CA CYS A 179 31.16 7.72 25.03
C CYS A 179 32.34 7.19 24.19
N GLY A 180 33.44 7.95 24.09
CA GLY A 180 34.65 7.60 23.33
C GLY A 180 34.68 8.09 21.88
N PHE A 181 33.75 8.95 21.46
CA PHE A 181 33.68 9.50 20.10
C PHE A 181 34.05 10.99 20.07
N ARG A 182 35.01 11.37 19.23
CA ARG A 182 35.52 12.74 19.16
C ARG A 182 35.23 13.38 17.81
N CYS A 183 34.62 14.57 17.83
CA CYS A 183 34.37 15.35 16.62
C CYS A 183 35.68 15.93 16.05
N PRO A 184 35.98 15.79 14.74
CA PRO A 184 37.16 16.40 14.12
C PRO A 184 36.99 17.92 13.91
N GLU A 185 38.06 18.71 14.14
CA GLU A 185 38.07 20.19 14.06
C GLU A 185 37.58 20.79 12.73
N ARG A 186 37.56 20.02 11.63
CA ARG A 186 37.14 20.48 10.29
C ARG A 186 35.75 20.00 9.88
N LYS A 187 34.99 19.37 10.78
CA LYS A 187 33.68 18.78 10.49
C LYS A 187 32.57 19.54 11.23
N GLY A 188 31.43 19.75 10.56
CA GLY A 188 30.25 20.33 11.20
C GLY A 188 29.68 19.40 12.26
N THR A 189 29.22 19.95 13.39
CA THR A 189 28.63 19.19 14.50
C THR A 189 27.41 18.37 14.05
N ALA A 190 26.53 18.95 13.23
CA ALA A 190 25.36 18.24 12.70
C ALA A 190 25.74 16.99 11.88
N ASP A 191 26.74 17.10 10.99
CA ASP A 191 27.24 16.00 10.19
C ASP A 191 27.89 14.92 11.05
N PHE A 192 28.68 15.33 12.06
CA PHE A 192 29.25 14.42 13.04
C PHE A 192 28.17 13.63 13.79
N LEU A 193 27.09 14.27 14.23
CA LEU A 193 26.00 13.61 14.98
C LEU A 193 25.23 12.59 14.15
N GLN A 194 25.02 12.86 12.85
CA GLN A 194 24.44 11.89 11.92
C GLN A 194 25.39 10.73 11.60
N GLU A 195 26.68 11.01 11.42
CA GLU A 195 27.65 9.97 11.08
C GLU A 195 28.07 9.11 12.28
N VAL A 196 28.14 9.66 13.50
CA VAL A 196 28.43 8.90 14.73
C VAL A 196 27.26 8.00 15.15
N THR A 197 26.04 8.32 14.70
CA THR A 197 24.87 7.42 14.81
C THR A 197 24.73 6.47 13.60
N SER A 198 25.45 6.72 12.50
CA SER A 198 25.49 5.85 11.32
C SER A 198 26.40 4.64 11.52
N ARG A 199 25.84 3.45 11.31
CA ARG A 199 26.53 2.15 11.34
C ARG A 199 27.81 2.06 10.50
N LYS A 200 27.96 2.90 9.48
CA LYS A 200 29.11 2.89 8.55
C LYS A 200 30.21 3.85 8.97
N ASP A 201 29.83 4.96 9.60
CA ASP A 201 30.63 6.18 9.69
C ASP A 201 31.03 6.48 11.14
N GLN A 202 30.61 5.63 12.08
CA GLN A 202 30.91 5.74 13.51
C GLN A 202 32.37 5.36 13.88
N GLU A 203 33.07 4.54 13.08
CA GLU A 203 34.46 4.09 13.38
C GLU A 203 35.49 5.23 13.32
N GLN A 204 35.38 6.10 12.33
CA GLN A 204 36.34 7.19 12.07
C GLN A 204 36.41 8.23 13.21
N PHE A 205 35.41 8.27 14.09
CA PHE A 205 35.37 9.18 15.25
C PHE A 205 35.85 8.55 16.55
N TRP A 206 36.22 7.27 16.56
CA TRP A 206 36.67 6.60 17.78
C TRP A 206 37.99 7.19 18.28
N ALA A 207 37.95 7.79 19.47
CA ALA A 207 39.07 8.54 20.04
C ALA A 207 40.19 7.63 20.57
N ASP A 208 39.83 6.53 21.23
CA ASP A 208 40.77 5.63 21.89
C ASP A 208 41.28 4.54 20.94
N ARG A 209 42.27 4.89 20.11
CA ARG A 209 42.95 3.93 19.21
C ARG A 209 43.69 2.79 19.93
N THR A 210 43.79 2.79 21.26
CA THR A 210 44.38 1.67 22.03
C THR A 210 43.37 0.56 22.30
N LYS A 211 42.07 0.86 22.27
CA LYS A 211 40.98 -0.11 22.34
C LYS A 211 40.45 -0.41 20.93
N PRO A 212 40.31 -1.69 20.53
CA PRO A 212 39.74 -2.02 19.23
C PRO A 212 38.26 -1.60 19.20
N TYR A 213 37.95 -0.65 18.32
CA TYR A 213 36.57 -0.27 18.02
C TYR A 213 35.79 -1.49 17.53
N ARG A 214 34.71 -1.85 18.21
CA ARG A 214 33.97 -3.10 17.96
C ARG A 214 32.54 -2.83 17.54
N TYR A 215 32.37 -2.20 16.38
CA TYR A 215 31.08 -2.19 15.71
C TYR A 215 30.71 -3.60 15.24
N SER A 216 29.77 -4.27 15.92
CA SER A 216 29.34 -5.61 15.51
C SER A 216 28.44 -5.52 14.27
N SER A 217 29.06 -5.53 13.09
CA SER A 217 28.36 -5.75 11.84
C SER A 217 27.60 -7.08 11.90
N SER A 218 26.27 -6.99 12.07
CA SER A 218 25.43 -8.18 12.28
C SER A 218 25.59 -9.22 11.16
N SER A 219 25.95 -8.78 9.95
CA SER A 219 26.23 -9.66 8.81
C SER A 219 27.43 -10.58 9.06
N ILE A 220 28.57 -10.06 9.51
CA ILE A 220 29.77 -10.88 9.76
C ILE A 220 29.51 -11.84 10.92
N GLN A 221 28.85 -11.37 12.00
CA GLN A 221 28.51 -12.22 13.14
C GLN A 221 27.53 -13.35 12.75
N LYS A 222 26.51 -13.07 11.93
CA LYS A 222 25.58 -14.07 11.38
C LYS A 222 26.30 -15.11 10.51
N ILE A 223 27.16 -14.67 9.58
CA ILE A 223 27.93 -15.58 8.71
C ILE A 223 28.87 -16.44 9.55
N LEU A 224 29.56 -15.86 10.55
CA LEU A 224 30.47 -16.59 11.44
C LEU A 224 29.73 -17.67 12.23
N ILE A 225 28.58 -17.34 12.84
CA ILE A 225 27.73 -18.32 13.56
C ILE A 225 27.27 -19.42 12.61
N TRP A 226 26.74 -19.06 11.43
CA TRP A 226 26.32 -20.02 10.41
C TRP A 226 27.46 -20.95 9.96
N MET A 227 28.65 -20.39 9.72
CA MET A 227 29.84 -21.14 9.32
C MET A 227 30.36 -22.05 10.43
N VAL A 228 30.42 -21.60 11.68
CA VAL A 228 30.83 -22.45 12.82
C VAL A 228 29.87 -23.62 13.00
N VAL A 229 28.55 -23.40 12.88
CA VAL A 229 27.55 -24.47 12.98
C VAL A 229 27.65 -25.43 11.78
N THR A 230 27.66 -24.91 10.55
CA THR A 230 27.57 -25.76 9.34
C THR A 230 28.90 -26.43 8.96
N TYR A 231 30.04 -25.74 9.04
CA TYR A 231 31.31 -26.26 8.50
C TYR A 231 31.76 -27.54 9.21
N TYR A 232 31.70 -27.55 10.55
CA TYR A 232 32.10 -28.70 11.36
C TYR A 232 31.04 -29.81 11.38
N THR A 233 29.74 -29.49 11.32
CA THR A 233 28.68 -30.52 11.29
C THR A 233 28.58 -31.25 9.95
N ILE A 234 28.91 -30.59 8.83
CA ILE A 234 29.03 -31.22 7.51
C ILE A 234 30.29 -32.12 7.43
N GLY A 235 31.29 -31.89 8.28
CA GLY A 235 32.50 -32.72 8.36
C GLY A 235 33.61 -32.36 7.36
N PHE A 236 33.64 -31.09 6.92
CA PHE A 236 34.73 -30.52 6.12
C PHE A 236 36.09 -30.57 6.86
N ALA A 237 37.19 -30.34 6.16
CA ALA A 237 38.54 -30.41 6.74
C ALA A 237 38.72 -29.42 7.91
N PRO A 238 39.02 -29.86 9.15
CA PRO A 238 39.03 -29.01 10.35
C PRO A 238 40.22 -28.04 10.44
N GLU A 239 40.99 -27.87 9.38
CA GLU A 239 42.13 -26.95 9.31
C GLU A 239 41.64 -25.49 9.40
N ALA A 240 42.08 -24.75 10.42
CA ALA A 240 41.68 -23.35 10.63
C ALA A 240 41.91 -22.48 9.38
N SER A 241 43.01 -22.71 8.64
CA SER A 241 43.30 -22.00 7.39
C SER A 241 42.27 -22.24 6.28
N ARG A 242 41.61 -23.41 6.24
CA ARG A 242 40.53 -23.72 5.28
C ARG A 242 39.20 -23.18 5.74
N PHE A 243 38.93 -23.21 7.05
CA PHE A 243 37.77 -22.55 7.64
C PHE A 243 37.76 -21.05 7.33
N PHE A 244 38.85 -20.32 7.58
CA PHE A 244 38.93 -18.88 7.28
C PHE A 244 38.84 -18.57 5.78
N LYS A 245 39.40 -19.43 4.92
CA LYS A 245 39.24 -19.33 3.46
C LYS A 245 37.80 -19.54 3.01
N GLN A 246 37.10 -20.51 3.58
CA GLN A 246 35.70 -20.77 3.29
C GLN A 246 34.81 -19.63 3.80
N LEU A 247 35.09 -19.10 5.00
CA LEU A 247 34.41 -17.93 5.57
C LEU A 247 34.54 -16.70 4.66
N LEU A 248 35.75 -16.43 4.15
CA LEU A 248 36.00 -15.35 3.20
C LEU A 248 35.20 -15.54 1.90
N LEU A 249 35.21 -16.74 1.30
CA LEU A 249 34.43 -17.02 0.08
C LEU A 249 32.92 -16.84 0.29
N VAL A 250 32.36 -17.36 1.39
CA VAL A 250 30.93 -17.19 1.71
C VAL A 250 30.57 -15.72 1.90
N PHE A 251 31.42 -14.94 2.60
CA PHE A 251 31.24 -13.50 2.72
C PHE A 251 31.26 -12.79 1.35
N LEU A 252 32.22 -13.10 0.48
CA LEU A 252 32.33 -12.50 -0.86
C LEU A 252 31.15 -12.86 -1.77
N ILE A 253 30.67 -14.11 -1.72
CA ILE A 253 29.45 -14.55 -2.42
C ILE A 253 28.24 -13.75 -1.91
N GLN A 254 28.12 -13.52 -0.60
CA GLN A 254 27.03 -12.73 -0.05
C GLN A 254 27.10 -11.24 -0.46
N GLN A 255 28.29 -10.63 -0.50
CA GLN A 255 28.43 -9.24 -0.96
C GLN A 255 28.11 -9.09 -2.46
N MET A 256 28.56 -10.04 -3.28
CA MET A 256 28.21 -10.11 -4.70
C MET A 256 26.69 -10.27 -4.89
N ALA A 257 26.06 -11.20 -4.17
CA ALA A 257 24.61 -11.42 -4.24
C ALA A 257 23.81 -10.18 -3.78
N ALA A 258 24.25 -9.50 -2.71
CA ALA A 258 23.65 -8.25 -2.26
C ALA A 258 23.76 -7.14 -3.32
N GLY A 259 24.91 -7.01 -3.99
CA GLY A 259 25.06 -6.10 -5.13
C GLY A 259 24.14 -6.45 -6.29
N LEU A 260 24.00 -7.74 -6.62
CA LEU A 260 23.12 -8.24 -7.68
C LEU A 260 21.65 -7.90 -7.41
N PHE A 261 21.14 -8.19 -6.20
CA PHE A 261 19.75 -7.89 -5.86
C PHE A 261 19.48 -6.39 -5.75
N ARG A 262 20.45 -5.56 -5.32
CA ARG A 262 20.31 -4.09 -5.39
C ARG A 262 20.19 -3.60 -6.83
N LEU A 263 21.05 -4.08 -7.73
CA LEU A 263 20.96 -3.74 -9.16
C LEU A 263 19.60 -4.13 -9.75
N ILE A 264 19.11 -5.34 -9.46
CA ILE A 264 17.78 -5.78 -9.91
C ILE A 264 16.69 -4.88 -9.33
N ALA A 265 16.74 -4.52 -8.04
CA ALA A 265 15.78 -3.61 -7.43
C ALA A 265 15.84 -2.17 -8.00
N GLY A 266 17.02 -1.68 -8.41
CA GLY A 266 17.17 -0.37 -9.04
C GLY A 266 16.70 -0.33 -10.51
N VAL A 267 16.88 -1.44 -11.24
CA VAL A 267 16.45 -1.55 -12.65
C VAL A 267 14.97 -1.91 -12.78
N CYS A 268 14.45 -2.78 -11.91
CA CYS A 268 13.08 -3.29 -11.99
C CYS A 268 12.08 -2.35 -11.30
N ARG A 269 11.30 -1.65 -12.12
CA ARG A 269 10.38 -0.57 -11.75
C ARG A 269 9.18 -0.94 -10.87
N THR A 270 8.85 -2.23 -10.70
CA THR A 270 7.77 -2.68 -9.80
C THR A 270 8.20 -3.92 -9.04
N MET A 271 7.61 -4.17 -7.87
CA MET A 271 7.94 -5.35 -7.05
C MET A 271 7.68 -6.68 -7.78
N ILE A 272 6.62 -6.77 -8.59
CA ILE A 272 6.29 -7.97 -9.38
C ILE A 272 7.39 -8.22 -10.42
N ILE A 273 7.85 -7.17 -11.12
CA ILE A 273 8.94 -7.26 -12.10
C ILE A 273 10.27 -7.57 -11.41
N ALA A 274 10.54 -7.00 -10.23
CA ALA A 274 11.77 -7.23 -9.47
C ALA A 274 11.89 -8.67 -8.96
N ASN A 275 10.82 -9.22 -8.36
CA ASN A 275 10.76 -10.63 -7.95
C ASN A 275 10.94 -11.56 -9.16
N THR A 276 10.37 -11.18 -10.30
CA THR A 276 10.43 -11.93 -11.55
C THR A 276 11.84 -11.94 -12.15
N GLY A 277 12.45 -10.76 -12.32
CA GLY A 277 13.83 -10.61 -12.80
C GLY A 277 14.86 -11.23 -11.85
N GLY A 278 14.62 -11.13 -10.53
CA GLY A 278 15.40 -11.81 -9.50
C GLY A 278 15.38 -13.33 -9.68
N THR A 279 14.20 -13.92 -9.82
CA THR A 279 14.06 -15.37 -10.02
C THR A 279 14.67 -15.85 -11.35
N LEU A 280 14.54 -15.06 -12.43
CA LEU A 280 15.15 -15.38 -13.73
C LEU A 280 16.68 -15.33 -13.66
N THR A 281 17.22 -14.30 -13.01
CA THR A 281 18.67 -14.14 -12.84
C THR A 281 19.23 -15.27 -11.98
N LEU A 282 18.55 -15.65 -10.89
CA LEU A 282 18.93 -16.79 -10.06
C LEU A 282 18.91 -18.10 -10.84
N LEU A 283 17.87 -18.36 -11.65
CA LEU A 283 17.81 -19.54 -12.52
C LEU A 283 19.07 -19.64 -13.42
N VAL A 284 19.43 -18.56 -14.12
CA VAL A 284 20.60 -18.54 -15.01
C VAL A 284 21.90 -18.72 -14.23
N VAL A 285 22.07 -18.03 -13.09
CA VAL A 285 23.27 -18.10 -12.25
C VAL A 285 23.47 -19.49 -11.62
N PHE A 286 22.40 -20.14 -11.15
CA PHE A 286 22.45 -21.49 -10.61
C PHE A 286 22.73 -22.56 -11.68
N MET A 287 22.08 -22.47 -12.84
CA MET A 287 22.28 -23.42 -13.95
C MET A 287 23.71 -23.36 -14.49
N LEU A 288 24.24 -22.16 -14.70
CA LEU A 288 25.56 -21.96 -15.30
C LEU A 288 26.71 -21.93 -14.27
N GLY A 289 26.42 -22.07 -12.98
CA GLY A 289 27.39 -22.00 -11.88
C GLY A 289 28.29 -23.23 -11.71
N GLY A 290 28.23 -24.22 -12.62
CA GLY A 290 29.13 -25.39 -12.64
C GLY A 290 28.70 -26.58 -11.77
N PHE A 291 27.76 -26.40 -10.83
CA PHE A 291 27.28 -27.48 -9.95
C PHE A 291 26.15 -28.34 -10.56
N ILE A 292 25.16 -27.70 -11.20
CA ILE A 292 24.04 -28.41 -11.84
C ILE A 292 24.41 -28.87 -13.25
N LEU A 293 25.11 -28.02 -14.01
CA LEU A 293 25.66 -28.36 -15.32
C LEU A 293 27.20 -28.31 -15.29
N PRO A 294 27.90 -29.43 -15.52
CA PRO A 294 29.33 -29.45 -15.79
C PRO A 294 29.67 -28.59 -17.03
N LYS A 295 30.84 -27.95 -17.01
CA LYS A 295 31.28 -26.99 -18.03
C LYS A 295 31.39 -27.60 -19.44
N GLY A 296 31.73 -28.87 -19.55
CA GLY A 296 31.85 -29.65 -20.77
C GLY A 296 30.50 -29.80 -21.49
N GLU A 297 29.45 -30.06 -20.70
CA GLU A 297 28.08 -30.31 -21.16
C GLU A 297 27.31 -29.05 -21.57
N ILE A 298 27.75 -27.86 -21.14
CA ILE A 298 27.15 -26.59 -21.58
C ILE A 298 27.25 -26.47 -23.13
N PRO A 299 26.15 -26.23 -23.86
CA PRO A 299 26.17 -26.05 -25.30
C PRO A 299 27.18 -24.99 -25.75
N LYS A 300 27.87 -25.20 -26.88
CA LYS A 300 28.99 -24.33 -27.32
C LYS A 300 28.61 -22.83 -27.36
N TRP A 301 27.38 -22.51 -27.75
CA TRP A 301 26.85 -21.14 -27.80
C TRP A 301 26.46 -20.54 -26.42
N TRP A 302 26.33 -21.36 -25.37
CA TRP A 302 26.08 -20.93 -23.99
C TRP A 302 27.35 -20.86 -23.13
N LYS A 303 28.51 -21.34 -23.62
CA LYS A 303 29.76 -21.41 -22.83
C LYS A 303 30.28 -20.06 -22.33
N TRP A 304 29.87 -18.93 -22.92
CA TRP A 304 30.20 -17.60 -22.39
C TRP A 304 29.48 -17.31 -21.06
N GLY A 305 28.26 -17.82 -20.87
CA GLY A 305 27.46 -17.57 -19.66
C GLY A 305 28.05 -18.20 -18.39
N TYR A 306 28.79 -19.32 -18.53
CA TYR A 306 29.60 -19.90 -17.46
C TYR A 306 30.62 -18.89 -16.89
N TRP A 307 31.24 -18.08 -17.76
CA TRP A 307 32.24 -17.07 -17.39
C TRP A 307 31.64 -15.76 -16.86
N VAL A 308 30.38 -15.48 -17.20
CA VAL A 308 29.62 -14.32 -16.71
C VAL A 308 28.95 -14.62 -15.36
N SER A 309 28.62 -15.89 -15.06
CA SER A 309 28.05 -16.28 -13.77
C SER A 309 29.06 -16.10 -12.62
N PRO A 310 28.78 -15.26 -11.60
CA PRO A 310 29.67 -15.12 -10.45
C PRO A 310 29.74 -16.39 -9.59
N LEU A 311 28.68 -17.20 -9.60
CA LEU A 311 28.58 -18.43 -8.81
C LEU A 311 29.61 -19.48 -9.25
N THR A 312 29.97 -19.52 -10.54
CA THR A 312 31.04 -20.36 -11.10
C THR A 312 32.36 -20.19 -10.35
N TYR A 313 32.76 -18.94 -10.12
CA TYR A 313 34.00 -18.60 -9.44
C TYR A 313 33.96 -18.98 -7.95
N GLY A 314 32.80 -18.81 -7.32
CA GLY A 314 32.55 -19.28 -5.96
C GLY A 314 32.63 -20.81 -5.84
N PHE A 315 31.94 -21.55 -6.71
CA PHE A 315 31.92 -23.01 -6.73
C PHE A 315 33.32 -23.61 -6.98
N ASN A 316 34.04 -23.10 -7.99
CA ASN A 316 35.41 -23.53 -8.26
C ASN A 316 36.33 -23.28 -7.05
N ALA A 317 36.27 -22.09 -6.43
CA ALA A 317 37.12 -21.74 -5.29
C ALA A 317 36.81 -22.54 -4.02
N ILE A 318 35.52 -22.81 -3.72
CA ILE A 318 35.10 -23.66 -2.60
C ILE A 318 35.60 -25.09 -2.81
N THR A 319 35.40 -25.65 -4.00
CA THR A 319 35.75 -27.04 -4.31
C THR A 319 37.27 -27.25 -4.29
N VAL A 320 38.04 -26.32 -4.85
CA VAL A 320 39.51 -26.34 -4.78
C VAL A 320 40.02 -26.17 -3.33
N ASN A 321 39.35 -25.37 -2.49
CA ASN A 321 39.74 -25.22 -1.08
C ASN A 321 39.58 -26.53 -0.28
N GLU A 322 38.55 -27.34 -0.54
CA GLU A 322 38.32 -28.60 0.18
C GLU A 322 39.10 -29.79 -0.43
N MET A 323 39.08 -29.96 -1.75
CA MET A 323 39.69 -31.12 -2.44
C MET A 323 41.22 -31.15 -2.37
N PHE A 324 41.86 -30.00 -2.10
CA PHE A 324 43.30 -29.93 -1.78
C PHE A 324 43.62 -30.20 -0.30
N SER A 325 42.71 -30.77 0.49
CA SER A 325 43.02 -31.20 1.87
C SER A 325 43.83 -32.50 1.89
N PRO A 326 44.69 -32.73 2.91
CA PRO A 326 45.47 -33.96 3.03
C PRO A 326 44.60 -35.23 3.00
N ARG A 327 43.34 -35.14 3.48
CA ARG A 327 42.35 -36.25 3.45
C ARG A 327 42.09 -36.77 2.04
N TRP A 328 42.07 -35.89 1.04
CA TRP A 328 41.84 -36.21 -0.38
C TRP A 328 43.16 -36.36 -1.17
N MET A 329 44.20 -35.60 -0.81
CA MET A 329 45.47 -35.59 -1.55
C MET A 329 46.44 -36.72 -1.15
N ASN A 330 46.22 -37.38 -0.01
CA ASN A 330 47.01 -38.55 0.43
C ASN A 330 46.46 -39.89 -0.10
N LYS A 331 45.37 -39.88 -0.87
CA LYS A 331 44.80 -41.06 -1.53
C LYS A 331 45.04 -40.98 -3.04
N LEU A 332 45.23 -42.12 -3.68
CA LEU A 332 45.27 -42.26 -5.13
C LEU A 332 43.86 -42.58 -5.66
N ALA A 333 43.59 -42.24 -6.92
CA ALA A 333 42.36 -42.57 -7.62
C ALA A 333 42.38 -44.03 -8.16
N SER A 334 41.27 -44.45 -8.78
CA SER A 334 41.09 -45.80 -9.37
C SER A 334 42.19 -46.17 -10.37
N ASP A 335 42.69 -45.17 -11.09
CA ASP A 335 43.77 -45.22 -12.07
C ASP A 335 45.19 -45.22 -11.45
N ASN A 336 45.32 -45.21 -10.12
CA ASN A 336 46.55 -45.32 -9.32
C ASN A 336 47.69 -44.31 -9.60
N VAL A 337 47.54 -43.43 -10.59
CA VAL A 337 48.52 -42.39 -10.96
C VAL A 337 48.10 -41.01 -10.44
N THR A 338 46.81 -40.69 -10.52
CA THR A 338 46.29 -39.39 -10.08
C THR A 338 45.98 -39.40 -8.58
N ARG A 339 46.16 -38.24 -7.91
CA ARG A 339 45.69 -38.05 -6.54
C ARG A 339 44.17 -37.93 -6.55
N LEU A 340 43.49 -38.57 -5.59
CA LEU A 340 42.03 -38.65 -5.54
C LEU A 340 41.36 -37.27 -5.58
N GLY A 341 41.88 -36.28 -4.84
CA GLY A 341 41.37 -34.91 -4.89
C GLY A 341 41.46 -34.24 -6.27
N VAL A 342 42.50 -34.55 -7.06
CA VAL A 342 42.68 -34.03 -8.43
C VAL A 342 41.74 -34.75 -9.40
N ALA A 343 41.60 -36.07 -9.27
CA ALA A 343 40.66 -36.86 -10.08
C ALA A 343 39.20 -36.43 -9.84
N VAL A 344 38.81 -36.13 -8.60
CA VAL A 344 37.48 -35.61 -8.27
C VAL A 344 37.24 -34.23 -8.90
N LEU A 345 38.23 -33.33 -8.89
CA LEU A 345 38.12 -32.03 -9.56
C LEU A 345 37.96 -32.19 -11.08
N GLN A 346 38.77 -33.04 -11.71
CA GLN A 346 38.70 -33.31 -13.15
C GLN A 346 37.36 -33.95 -13.55
N ASN A 347 36.87 -34.94 -12.81
CA ASN A 347 35.56 -35.57 -13.04
C ASN A 347 34.38 -34.62 -12.80
N SER A 348 34.57 -33.57 -11.99
CA SER A 348 33.57 -32.51 -11.76
C SER A 348 33.73 -31.31 -12.71
N ASP A 349 34.63 -31.40 -13.70
CA ASP A 349 34.94 -30.33 -14.66
C ASP A 349 35.46 -29.02 -14.02
N VAL A 350 36.01 -29.12 -12.81
CA VAL A 350 36.60 -28.03 -12.03
C VAL A 350 38.10 -27.96 -12.30
N PHE A 351 38.63 -26.75 -12.51
CA PHE A 351 40.04 -26.55 -12.80
C PHE A 351 40.96 -27.02 -11.64
N PRO A 352 41.90 -27.95 -11.87
CA PRO A 352 42.71 -28.56 -10.81
C PRO A 352 43.94 -27.74 -10.38
N ASP A 353 43.92 -26.41 -10.54
CA ASP A 353 44.99 -25.52 -10.06
C ASP A 353 44.57 -24.80 -8.76
N LYS A 354 45.45 -24.88 -7.75
CA LYS A 354 45.32 -24.24 -6.43
C LYS A 354 45.12 -22.72 -6.52
N ASN A 355 45.58 -22.06 -7.59
CA ASN A 355 45.39 -20.63 -7.80
C ASN A 355 43.92 -20.22 -8.00
N TRP A 356 43.04 -21.15 -8.41
CA TRP A 356 41.61 -20.87 -8.61
C TRP A 356 40.88 -20.40 -7.36
N PHE A 357 41.41 -20.69 -6.17
CA PHE A 357 40.93 -20.08 -4.93
C PHE A 357 41.03 -18.55 -4.97
N TRP A 358 42.22 -18.01 -5.28
CA TRP A 358 42.45 -16.56 -5.29
C TRP A 358 41.84 -15.87 -6.52
N ILE A 359 41.84 -16.55 -7.67
CA ILE A 359 41.10 -16.08 -8.86
C ILE A 359 39.61 -15.94 -8.54
N GLY A 360 39.03 -16.91 -7.82
CA GLY A 360 37.64 -16.85 -7.40
C GLY A 360 37.33 -15.70 -6.44
N CYS A 361 38.19 -15.48 -5.43
CA CYS A 361 38.08 -14.31 -4.54
C CYS A 361 38.14 -12.99 -5.32
N ALA A 362 39.11 -12.83 -6.22
CA ALA A 362 39.29 -11.61 -7.01
C ALA A 362 38.10 -11.36 -7.95
N ALA A 363 37.59 -12.40 -8.61
CA ALA A 363 36.41 -12.31 -9.47
C ALA A 363 35.16 -11.89 -8.69
N LEU A 364 34.90 -12.48 -7.51
CA LEU A 364 33.75 -12.13 -6.67
C LEU A 364 33.82 -10.67 -6.18
N VAL A 365 35.00 -10.16 -5.83
CA VAL A 365 35.20 -8.73 -5.51
C VAL A 365 34.93 -7.86 -6.73
N GLY A 366 35.46 -8.22 -7.91
CA GLY A 366 35.22 -7.51 -9.16
C GLY A 366 33.74 -7.42 -9.52
N PHE A 367 33.00 -8.54 -9.43
CA PHE A 367 31.55 -8.54 -9.61
C PHE A 367 30.82 -7.70 -8.58
N ALA A 368 31.19 -7.77 -7.30
CA ALA A 368 30.58 -6.95 -6.26
C ALA A 368 30.76 -5.44 -6.53
N ILE A 369 31.95 -5.00 -6.95
CA ILE A 369 32.22 -3.61 -7.32
C ILE A 369 31.39 -3.22 -8.56
N LEU A 370 31.46 -4.02 -9.63
CA LEU A 370 30.74 -3.77 -10.89
C LEU A 370 29.22 -3.63 -10.67
N LEU A 371 28.62 -4.53 -9.90
CA LEU A 371 27.18 -4.55 -9.64
C LEU A 371 26.72 -3.32 -8.82
N ASN A 372 27.52 -2.87 -7.84
CA ASN A 372 27.19 -1.65 -7.10
C ASN A 372 27.40 -0.38 -7.95
N ILE A 373 28.40 -0.34 -8.85
CA ILE A 373 28.55 0.76 -9.84
C ILE A 373 27.35 0.82 -10.79
N LEU A 374 26.94 -0.31 -11.36
CA LEU A 374 25.76 -0.40 -12.22
C LEU A 374 24.48 -0.01 -11.47
N TYR A 375 24.38 -0.36 -10.18
CA TYR A 375 23.26 0.07 -9.33
C TYR A 375 23.24 1.59 -9.16
N THR A 376 24.38 2.23 -8.89
CA THR A 376 24.49 3.70 -8.85
C THR A 376 24.06 4.33 -10.18
N PHE A 377 24.50 3.79 -11.32
CA PHE A 377 24.05 4.27 -12.63
C PHE A 377 22.54 4.05 -12.85
N SER A 378 21.97 2.94 -12.37
CA SER A 378 20.53 2.70 -12.46
C SER A 378 19.73 3.77 -11.73
N LEU A 379 20.15 4.17 -10.52
CA LEU A 379 19.51 5.26 -9.77
C LEU A 379 19.73 6.65 -10.42
N MET A 380 20.87 6.86 -11.09
CA MET A 380 21.20 8.16 -11.70
C MET A 380 20.48 8.40 -13.03
N TYR A 381 20.21 7.35 -13.81
CA TYR A 381 19.63 7.47 -15.15
C TYR A 381 18.17 6.98 -15.29
N LEU A 382 17.66 6.15 -14.36
CA LEU A 382 16.26 5.75 -14.38
C LEU A 382 15.45 6.68 -13.49
N SER A 383 14.52 7.42 -14.11
CA SER A 383 13.50 8.17 -13.38
C SER A 383 12.64 7.22 -12.52
N PRO A 384 12.09 7.71 -11.39
CA PRO A 384 11.21 6.92 -10.52
C PRO A 384 10.07 6.25 -11.29
N ALA A 385 9.72 5.06 -10.83
CA ALA A 385 8.64 4.28 -11.42
C ALA A 385 7.27 4.77 -10.92
N GLY A 386 6.40 5.08 -11.87
CA GLY A 386 5.21 5.87 -11.63
C GLY A 386 5.54 7.34 -11.87
N LYS A 387 4.72 7.99 -12.70
CA LYS A 387 4.58 9.44 -12.56
C LYS A 387 4.05 9.64 -11.13
N THR A 388 4.85 10.23 -10.24
CA THR A 388 4.26 11.31 -9.45
C THR A 388 3.63 12.21 -10.49
N GLN A 389 2.30 12.27 -10.53
CA GLN A 389 1.63 13.38 -11.19
C GLN A 389 1.93 14.63 -10.34
N ALA A 390 3.13 15.18 -10.55
CA ALA A 390 3.14 16.53 -11.09
C ALA A 390 2.16 16.49 -12.27
N ILE A 391 0.92 16.86 -11.97
CA ILE A 391 0.17 17.87 -12.69
C ILE A 391 0.65 17.94 -14.15
N ILE A 392 -0.16 17.39 -15.05
CA ILE A 392 0.01 17.68 -16.47
C ILE A 392 0.02 19.20 -16.57
N SER A 393 1.13 19.79 -16.99
CA SER A 393 1.23 21.23 -17.19
C SER A 393 0.15 21.63 -18.19
N GLU A 394 -0.69 22.61 -17.83
CA GLU A 394 -1.73 23.17 -18.71
C GLU A 394 -1.15 23.45 -20.11
N GLU A 395 0.08 23.97 -20.18
CA GLU A 395 0.85 24.17 -21.43
C GLU A 395 0.80 22.98 -22.41
N LEU A 396 0.85 21.71 -21.94
CA LEU A 396 0.85 20.54 -22.84
C LEU A 396 -0.58 20.04 -23.19
N ALA A 397 -1.58 20.47 -22.44
CA ALA A 397 -3.00 20.23 -22.75
C ALA A 397 -3.52 21.33 -23.68
N GLU A 398 -3.15 22.59 -23.44
CA GLU A 398 -3.36 23.75 -24.31
C GLU A 398 -2.63 23.58 -25.65
N GLU A 399 -1.43 22.97 -25.71
CA GLU A 399 -0.81 22.57 -26.98
C GLU A 399 -1.65 21.51 -27.73
N MET A 400 -2.22 20.52 -27.03
CA MET A 400 -3.02 19.45 -27.66
C MET A 400 -4.46 19.86 -28.05
N GLU A 401 -5.04 20.87 -27.39
CA GLU A 401 -6.34 21.45 -27.76
C GLU A 401 -6.18 22.61 -28.76
N GLY A 402 -5.12 23.42 -28.66
CA GLY A 402 -4.79 24.51 -29.58
C GLY A 402 -4.43 24.04 -30.99
N ASP A 403 -3.73 22.91 -31.13
CA ASP A 403 -3.42 22.28 -32.42
C ASP A 403 -4.69 21.87 -33.22
N GLN A 404 -5.88 21.79 -32.59
CA GLN A 404 -7.15 21.55 -33.28
C GLN A 404 -7.89 22.84 -33.69
N GLU A 405 -7.58 23.99 -33.09
CA GLU A 405 -8.21 25.27 -33.44
C GLU A 405 -7.38 26.12 -34.42
N GLU A 406 -6.05 26.03 -34.41
CA GLU A 406 -5.19 26.79 -35.36
C GLU A 406 -5.20 26.25 -36.81
N SER A 407 -5.81 25.09 -37.08
CA SER A 407 -5.85 24.51 -38.43
C SER A 407 -6.87 25.17 -39.40
N ARG A 408 -7.23 26.45 -39.17
CA ARG A 408 -8.28 27.19 -39.90
C ARG A 408 -7.86 28.53 -40.54
N GLU A 409 -6.57 28.76 -40.76
CA GLU A 409 -6.12 29.81 -41.70
C GLU A 409 -5.22 29.25 -42.82
N GLU A 410 -5.41 29.74 -44.05
CA GLU A 410 -4.62 29.33 -45.23
C GLU A 410 -3.24 29.99 -45.27
N PRO A 411 -2.16 29.23 -45.52
CA PRO A 411 -0.97 29.76 -46.16
C PRO A 411 -0.81 29.25 -47.61
N ARG A 412 -0.35 30.16 -48.47
CA ARG A 412 -0.27 29.95 -49.93
C ARG A 412 0.90 29.05 -50.34
N LEU A 413 0.65 28.21 -51.35
CA LEU A 413 1.58 27.79 -52.41
C LEU A 413 3.02 27.35 -52.02
N ARG A 414 3.23 26.02 -51.95
CA ARG A 414 4.33 25.35 -52.69
C ARG A 414 4.11 23.83 -52.82
N ARG A 415 3.92 23.36 -54.06
CA ARG A 415 4.23 21.99 -54.54
C ARG A 415 5.72 21.93 -54.96
N PRO A 416 6.35 20.77 -55.27
CA PRO A 416 5.82 19.41 -55.49
C PRO A 416 6.54 18.37 -54.55
N GLU A 417 6.54 17.04 -54.70
CA GLU A 417 6.16 16.15 -55.82
C GLU A 417 5.75 14.72 -55.37
N SER A 418 5.06 14.00 -56.25
CA SER A 418 4.45 12.68 -56.00
C SER A 418 5.28 11.48 -56.47
N LYS A 419 4.95 10.27 -55.97
CA LYS A 419 4.60 9.06 -56.78
C LYS A 419 3.97 7.97 -55.88
N LYS A 420 2.69 7.60 -56.05
CA LYS A 420 2.13 6.51 -56.92
C LYS A 420 2.43 5.10 -56.38
N HIS A 421 1.55 4.09 -56.36
CA HIS A 421 0.10 3.85 -56.59
C HIS A 421 -0.23 2.52 -55.83
N SER A 422 -1.45 2.04 -55.56
CA SER A 422 -2.68 1.83 -56.38
C SER A 422 -3.89 1.54 -55.47
N PHE A 423 -5.07 2.17 -55.67
CA PHE A 423 -6.31 1.61 -56.27
C PHE A 423 -6.86 0.31 -55.63
N SER A 424 -8.17 0.15 -55.34
CA SER A 424 -9.43 0.65 -55.96
C SER A 424 -10.36 1.43 -55.00
N ARG A 425 -11.12 2.48 -55.41
CA ARG A 425 -12.43 2.50 -56.14
C ARG A 425 -13.51 1.59 -55.51
N SER A 426 -14.79 2.00 -55.32
CA SER A 426 -15.64 3.06 -55.92
C SER A 426 -16.68 3.60 -54.89
N LEU A 427 -17.02 4.89 -54.81
CA LEU A 427 -18.09 5.63 -55.55
C LEU A 427 -19.48 4.97 -55.44
N SER A 428 -20.61 5.68 -55.18
CA SER A 428 -20.95 7.12 -55.16
C SER A 428 -22.28 7.34 -54.36
N SER A 429 -22.98 8.49 -54.21
CA SER A 429 -22.94 9.85 -54.81
C SER A 429 -24.01 10.75 -54.12
N PHE A 430 -23.73 12.07 -53.96
CA PHE A 430 -24.64 13.25 -54.17
C PHE A 430 -26.01 13.33 -53.40
N ASP A 431 -26.72 14.44 -53.16
CA ASP A 431 -26.60 15.91 -53.42
C ASP A 431 -27.69 16.65 -52.56
N GLU A 432 -27.80 17.99 -52.34
CA GLU A 432 -26.99 19.21 -52.58
C GLU A 432 -27.54 20.39 -51.71
N ASN A 433 -26.84 21.54 -51.67
CA ASN A 433 -27.33 22.95 -51.64
C ASN A 433 -28.11 23.64 -50.47
N ASN A 434 -27.42 24.65 -49.90
CA ASN A 434 -27.79 26.09 -49.81
C ASN A 434 -28.85 26.67 -48.84
N SER A 435 -28.33 27.15 -47.69
CA SER A 435 -28.24 28.57 -47.26
C SER A 435 -29.36 29.59 -47.55
N ARG A 436 -29.84 30.28 -46.48
CA ARG A 436 -29.83 31.76 -46.35
C ARG A 436 -30.22 32.28 -44.94
N GLU A 437 -29.47 33.31 -44.49
CA GLU A 437 -29.80 34.51 -43.66
C GLU A 437 -30.80 34.40 -42.46
N MET A 438 -30.42 34.80 -41.23
CA MET A 438 -30.58 36.15 -40.62
C MET A 438 -32.04 36.69 -40.65
N GLU A 439 -32.64 37.25 -39.58
CA GLU A 439 -32.07 37.99 -38.45
C GLU A 439 -32.99 38.04 -37.18
N ILE A 440 -32.39 38.48 -36.08
CA ILE A 440 -32.87 38.83 -34.73
C ILE A 440 -34.21 39.63 -34.64
N ARG A 441 -35.18 39.26 -33.77
CA ARG A 441 -35.57 39.95 -32.48
C ARG A 441 -36.86 39.46 -31.77
N ARG A 442 -36.74 39.32 -30.44
CA ARG A 442 -37.68 39.55 -29.31
C ARG A 442 -39.23 39.61 -29.49
N MET A 443 -39.86 38.87 -28.57
CA MET A 443 -41.02 39.22 -27.70
C MET A 443 -42.48 39.07 -28.17
N SER A 444 -43.31 38.82 -27.14
CA SER A 444 -44.78 38.96 -27.03
C SER A 444 -45.70 38.02 -27.81
N SER A 445 -46.36 37.14 -27.06
CA SER A 445 -47.70 36.58 -27.31
C SER A 445 -48.73 37.70 -27.57
N PRO A 446 -49.94 37.42 -28.14
CA PRO A 446 -51.01 36.91 -27.27
C PRO A 446 -52.16 36.08 -27.91
N SER A 447 -52.86 35.35 -27.03
CA SER A 447 -54.33 35.19 -26.92
C SER A 447 -55.23 34.66 -28.06
N ASN A 448 -55.97 33.59 -27.71
CA ASN A 448 -57.42 33.36 -27.93
C ASN A 448 -57.93 33.19 -29.39
N ALA A 449 -59.07 32.55 -29.70
CA ALA A 449 -60.17 32.03 -28.88
C ALA A 449 -60.93 30.84 -29.54
N SER A 450 -61.46 29.96 -28.69
CA SER A 450 -62.86 29.44 -28.63
C SER A 450 -63.59 28.77 -29.82
N GLY A 451 -64.23 27.63 -29.49
CA GLY A 451 -65.52 27.20 -30.03
C GLY A 451 -65.65 25.70 -30.36
N LEU A 452 -66.67 24.93 -29.97
CA LEU A 452 -67.72 25.02 -28.94
C LEU A 452 -68.52 23.69 -28.99
N THR A 453 -68.68 22.97 -27.87
CA THR A 453 -69.77 21.99 -27.57
C THR A 453 -69.90 20.69 -28.42
N ARG A 454 -70.50 19.57 -27.96
CA ARG A 454 -71.50 19.35 -26.87
C ARG A 454 -71.53 17.87 -26.41
N ASN A 455 -71.61 17.63 -25.08
CA ASN A 455 -72.23 16.52 -24.32
C ASN A 455 -71.98 15.03 -24.69
N ALA A 456 -71.90 14.05 -23.77
CA ALA A 456 -71.76 14.02 -22.30
C ALA A 456 -71.44 12.58 -21.85
N ASP A 457 -70.63 12.38 -20.79
CA ASP A 457 -70.95 11.47 -19.67
C ASP A 457 -69.91 11.50 -18.52
N SER A 458 -70.42 11.34 -17.29
CA SER A 458 -69.77 10.98 -16.01
C SER A 458 -68.34 11.47 -15.63
N SER A 459 -68.34 12.51 -14.79
CA SER A 459 -67.53 12.65 -13.55
C SER A 459 -65.99 12.65 -13.58
N LEU A 460 -65.40 13.85 -13.53
CA LEU A 460 -64.16 14.15 -12.80
C LEU A 460 -64.28 15.52 -12.08
N GLU A 461 -63.71 15.57 -10.88
CA GLU A 461 -63.11 16.71 -10.16
C GLU A 461 -63.89 18.01 -9.85
N VAL A 462 -63.81 18.41 -8.57
CA VAL A 462 -63.54 19.80 -8.18
C VAL A 462 -62.23 19.82 -7.41
N ALA A 463 -61.33 20.73 -7.78
CA ALA A 463 -59.93 20.74 -7.34
C ALA A 463 -59.69 21.55 -6.06
N HIS A 464 -58.54 21.29 -5.42
CA HIS A 464 -57.59 22.36 -5.07
C HIS A 464 -56.16 21.83 -5.20
N GLY A 465 -55.29 22.62 -5.86
CA GLY A 465 -54.05 22.11 -6.44
C GLY A 465 -52.83 22.09 -5.53
N VAL A 466 -51.91 21.19 -5.84
CA VAL A 466 -50.49 21.19 -5.45
C VAL A 466 -49.67 20.79 -6.69
N ALA A 467 -48.43 21.27 -6.80
CA ALA A 467 -47.48 20.90 -7.87
C ALA A 467 -47.23 19.38 -7.93
N PRO A 468 -46.80 18.82 -9.08
CA PRO A 468 -46.50 17.40 -9.19
C PRO A 468 -45.40 16.96 -8.19
N PRO A 469 -45.46 15.73 -7.66
CA PRO A 469 -44.55 15.27 -6.62
C PRO A 469 -43.10 15.13 -7.13
N LYS A 470 -42.15 15.28 -6.20
CA LYS A 470 -40.70 15.11 -6.45
C LYS A 470 -40.40 13.77 -7.13
N ARG A 471 -39.38 13.73 -8.00
CA ARG A 471 -38.79 12.49 -8.55
C ARG A 471 -38.48 11.52 -7.41
N GLY A 472 -39.21 10.41 -7.33
CA GLY A 472 -38.87 9.27 -6.47
C GLY A 472 -37.95 8.30 -7.21
N MET A 473 -37.15 7.53 -6.47
CA MET A 473 -36.29 6.48 -7.02
C MET A 473 -37.13 5.27 -7.46
N VAL A 474 -36.67 4.54 -8.49
CA VAL A 474 -37.36 3.40 -9.09
C VAL A 474 -37.58 2.24 -8.12
N LEU A 475 -36.65 1.99 -7.19
CA LEU A 475 -36.88 1.02 -6.10
C LEU A 475 -37.45 1.73 -4.86
N PRO A 476 -38.72 1.51 -4.49
CA PRO A 476 -39.30 2.09 -3.29
C PRO A 476 -38.58 1.54 -2.05
N PHE A 477 -38.30 2.43 -1.10
CA PHE A 477 -37.89 2.08 0.25
C PHE A 477 -38.91 2.64 1.24
N THR A 478 -39.12 1.95 2.36
CA THR A 478 -39.97 2.46 3.45
C THR A 478 -39.13 3.39 4.33
N PRO A 479 -39.49 4.67 4.51
CA PRO A 479 -38.78 5.55 5.43
C PRO A 479 -38.93 5.05 6.88
N LEU A 480 -37.81 4.72 7.55
CA LEU A 480 -37.82 4.14 8.90
C LEU A 480 -37.25 5.11 9.94
N ALA A 481 -38.00 5.32 11.02
CA ALA A 481 -37.49 5.99 12.22
C ALA A 481 -36.73 4.98 13.09
N MET A 482 -35.70 5.45 13.80
CA MET A 482 -35.03 4.68 14.84
C MET A 482 -35.30 5.31 16.20
N SER A 483 -35.52 4.51 17.23
CA SER A 483 -35.55 4.98 18.61
C SER A 483 -34.81 4.01 19.52
N PHE A 484 -34.21 4.54 20.59
CA PHE A 484 -33.45 3.79 21.57
C PHE A 484 -33.62 4.44 22.95
N ASP A 485 -33.85 3.64 24.00
CA ASP A 485 -34.04 4.10 25.37
C ASP A 485 -33.10 3.33 26.32
N ASP A 486 -32.52 4.06 27.27
CA ASP A 486 -31.60 3.57 28.32
C ASP A 486 -30.45 2.66 27.80
N VAL A 487 -29.83 3.03 26.68
CA VAL A 487 -28.69 2.27 26.13
C VAL A 487 -27.47 2.44 27.04
N ASN A 488 -26.98 1.31 27.55
CA ASN A 488 -25.79 1.23 28.39
C ASN A 488 -24.80 0.22 27.79
N TYR A 489 -23.52 0.57 27.69
CA TYR A 489 -22.49 -0.27 27.07
C TYR A 489 -21.23 -0.34 27.93
N TYR A 490 -20.70 -1.56 28.08
CA TYR A 490 -19.59 -1.91 28.95
C TYR A 490 -18.57 -2.76 28.17
N VAL A 491 -17.28 -2.47 28.37
CA VAL A 491 -16.15 -3.23 27.81
C VAL A 491 -15.33 -3.80 28.97
N GLY A 492 -14.65 -4.93 28.78
CA GLY A 492 -13.69 -5.43 29.78
C GLY A 492 -12.58 -4.42 30.02
N MET A 493 -12.12 -4.28 31.27
CA MET A 493 -11.09 -3.29 31.61
C MET A 493 -9.78 -3.55 30.84
N PRO A 494 -9.21 -2.55 30.13
CA PRO A 494 -7.95 -2.71 29.41
C PRO A 494 -6.80 -3.13 30.34
N PRO A 495 -5.83 -3.94 29.87
CA PRO A 495 -4.71 -4.37 30.69
C PRO A 495 -3.87 -3.19 31.20
N GLU A 496 -3.66 -2.15 30.39
CA GLU A 496 -2.91 -0.95 30.81
C GLU A 496 -3.55 -0.26 32.04
N MET A 497 -4.88 -0.13 32.05
CA MET A 497 -5.59 0.50 33.19
C MET A 497 -5.71 -0.42 34.42
N LYS A 498 -5.55 -1.74 34.26
CA LYS A 498 -5.41 -2.65 35.41
C LYS A 498 -4.04 -2.52 36.07
N GLU A 499 -3.00 -2.21 35.31
CA GLU A 499 -1.66 -1.91 35.85
C GLU A 499 -1.61 -0.55 36.57
N GLU A 500 -2.41 0.43 36.15
CA GLU A 500 -2.64 1.71 36.87
C GLU A 500 -3.50 1.57 38.14
N GLY A 501 -3.95 0.36 38.49
CA GLY A 501 -4.61 0.06 39.77
C GLY A 501 -6.13 0.23 39.81
N VAL A 502 -6.82 0.30 38.65
CA VAL A 502 -8.28 0.34 38.63
C VAL A 502 -8.86 -1.03 39.02
N THR A 503 -9.67 -1.05 40.09
CA THR A 503 -10.25 -2.27 40.67
C THR A 503 -11.51 -2.79 39.97
N GLU A 504 -12.04 -2.07 38.98
CA GLU A 504 -13.25 -2.46 38.24
C GLU A 504 -12.91 -3.39 37.07
N ASP A 505 -13.66 -4.50 36.92
CA ASP A 505 -13.45 -5.46 35.83
C ASP A 505 -14.01 -5.00 34.47
N ARG A 506 -14.86 -3.96 34.46
CA ARG A 506 -15.56 -3.47 33.26
C ARG A 506 -15.64 -1.96 33.22
N LEU A 507 -15.14 -1.36 32.15
CA LEU A 507 -15.26 0.06 31.85
C LEU A 507 -16.62 0.34 31.17
N GLN A 508 -17.44 1.21 31.75
CA GLN A 508 -18.66 1.68 31.11
C GLN A 508 -18.36 2.82 30.12
N LEU A 509 -18.68 2.60 28.83
CA LEU A 509 -18.46 3.59 27.76
C LEU A 509 -19.71 4.40 27.39
N LEU A 510 -20.92 3.85 27.59
CA LEU A 510 -22.20 4.55 27.35
C LEU A 510 -23.10 4.45 28.58
N ARG A 511 -23.73 5.56 28.95
CA ARG A 511 -24.48 5.76 30.20
C ARG A 511 -25.89 6.30 29.94
N GLN A 512 -26.86 5.39 29.88
CA GLN A 512 -28.29 5.67 29.74
C GLN A 512 -28.59 6.61 28.55
N VAL A 513 -28.12 6.21 27.38
CA VAL A 513 -28.23 6.98 26.15
C VAL A 513 -29.62 6.73 25.55
N THR A 514 -30.45 7.78 25.51
CA THR A 514 -31.86 7.74 25.06
C THR A 514 -32.06 8.77 23.95
N GLY A 515 -32.59 8.35 22.80
CA GLY A 515 -32.72 9.21 21.62
C GLY A 515 -33.52 8.58 20.47
N SER A 516 -33.69 9.35 19.40
CA SER A 516 -34.39 8.92 18.19
C SER A 516 -33.87 9.63 16.95
N PHE A 517 -33.85 8.95 15.81
CA PHE A 517 -33.56 9.51 14.49
C PHE A 517 -34.81 9.37 13.60
N ARG A 518 -35.15 10.41 12.84
CA ARG A 518 -36.38 10.47 12.04
C ARG A 518 -36.10 10.41 10.53
N PRO A 519 -37.04 9.91 9.71
CA PRO A 519 -36.87 9.90 8.26
C PRO A 519 -36.82 11.31 7.67
N GLY A 520 -35.97 11.50 6.65
CA GLY A 520 -35.76 12.78 5.99
C GLY A 520 -34.96 13.80 6.81
N VAL A 521 -34.34 13.37 7.91
CA VAL A 521 -33.55 14.22 8.82
C VAL A 521 -32.07 13.80 8.77
N LEU A 522 -31.19 14.76 8.52
CA LEU A 522 -29.75 14.61 8.59
C LEU A 522 -29.26 14.97 10.00
N THR A 523 -28.81 13.97 10.75
CA THR A 523 -28.38 14.12 12.15
C THR A 523 -26.87 14.10 12.30
N ALA A 524 -26.28 15.13 12.90
CA ALA A 524 -24.88 15.14 13.29
C ALA A 524 -24.70 14.45 14.65
N LEU A 525 -23.74 13.54 14.75
CA LEU A 525 -23.27 12.95 16.01
C LEU A 525 -21.92 13.58 16.37
N MET A 526 -21.92 14.44 17.38
CA MET A 526 -20.75 15.20 17.82
C MET A 526 -20.43 14.97 19.30
N GLY A 527 -19.23 15.41 19.70
CA GLY A 527 -18.70 15.22 21.05
C GLY A 527 -17.18 15.09 21.02
N VAL A 528 -16.55 15.32 22.17
CA VAL A 528 -15.08 15.24 22.32
C VAL A 528 -14.53 13.84 22.00
N SER A 529 -13.20 13.74 21.80
CA SER A 529 -12.57 12.42 21.70
C SER A 529 -12.79 11.61 22.98
N GLY A 530 -13.05 10.31 22.86
CA GLY A 530 -13.44 9.46 24.00
C GLY A 530 -14.86 9.67 24.55
N ALA A 531 -15.73 10.43 23.86
CA ALA A 531 -17.15 10.59 24.23
C ALA A 531 -18.05 9.39 23.85
N GLY A 532 -17.52 8.34 23.23
CA GLY A 532 -18.29 7.14 22.85
C GLY A 532 -19.07 7.25 21.53
N LYS A 533 -18.75 8.20 20.64
CA LYS A 533 -19.45 8.40 19.34
C LYS A 533 -19.44 7.15 18.46
N THR A 534 -18.25 6.65 18.12
CA THR A 534 -18.08 5.42 17.33
C THR A 534 -18.65 4.21 18.05
N THR A 535 -18.56 4.17 19.39
CA THR A 535 -19.20 3.11 20.21
C THR A 535 -20.72 3.12 20.09
N LEU A 536 -21.36 4.30 20.10
CA LEU A 536 -22.81 4.43 19.90
C LEU A 536 -23.21 4.04 18.47
N MET A 537 -22.43 4.46 17.46
CA MET A 537 -22.62 4.04 16.07
C MET A 537 -22.51 2.51 15.93
N ASP A 538 -21.46 1.88 16.45
CA ASP A 538 -21.25 0.43 16.40
C ASP A 538 -22.38 -0.36 17.10
N VAL A 539 -22.92 0.17 18.21
CA VAL A 539 -24.04 -0.43 18.95
C VAL A 539 -25.35 -0.31 18.17
N LEU A 540 -25.62 0.83 17.53
CA LEU A 540 -26.86 1.09 16.79
C LEU A 540 -26.86 0.47 15.38
N ALA A 541 -25.73 0.50 14.67
CA ALA A 541 -25.58 -0.07 13.32
C ALA A 541 -25.45 -1.61 13.31
N GLY A 542 -25.72 -2.29 14.43
CA GLY A 542 -25.40 -3.69 14.67
C GLY A 542 -26.05 -4.73 13.73
N ARG A 543 -26.99 -4.33 12.85
CA ARG A 543 -27.52 -5.14 11.74
C ARG A 543 -27.82 -4.25 10.54
N LYS A 544 -27.54 -4.75 9.32
CA LYS A 544 -27.91 -4.11 8.05
C LYS A 544 -29.19 -4.74 7.48
N ASP A 545 -30.07 -3.88 6.99
CA ASP A 545 -31.23 -4.28 6.18
C ASP A 545 -30.78 -4.65 4.75
N TRP A 546 -31.49 -5.57 4.11
CA TRP A 546 -31.20 -5.99 2.73
C TRP A 546 -32.44 -5.95 1.85
N LEU A 547 -32.24 -5.60 0.58
CA LEU A 547 -33.26 -5.66 -0.47
C LEU A 547 -33.99 -7.03 -0.52
N PRO A 548 -35.30 -7.04 -0.89
CA PRO A 548 -36.03 -8.26 -1.20
C PRO A 548 -35.33 -9.11 -2.26
N LYS A 549 -35.52 -10.44 -2.19
CA LYS A 549 -34.77 -11.42 -3.00
C LYS A 549 -35.07 -11.40 -4.50
N GLU A 550 -36.09 -10.65 -4.94
CA GLU A 550 -36.74 -10.79 -6.26
C GLU A 550 -36.79 -9.49 -7.08
N VAL A 551 -35.69 -8.72 -7.12
CA VAL A 551 -35.54 -7.59 -8.05
C VAL A 551 -34.94 -8.06 -9.38
N SER A 552 -35.46 -7.61 -10.53
CA SER A 552 -34.94 -7.99 -11.85
C SER A 552 -33.55 -7.39 -12.09
N ASN A 553 -32.83 -7.90 -13.10
CA ASN A 553 -31.52 -7.34 -13.45
C ASN A 553 -31.62 -6.01 -14.21
N GLN A 554 -32.76 -5.70 -14.83
CA GLN A 554 -32.97 -4.41 -15.50
C GLN A 554 -33.21 -3.31 -14.46
N ASP A 555 -34.10 -3.55 -13.50
CA ASP A 555 -34.41 -2.60 -12.41
C ASP A 555 -33.16 -2.29 -11.56
N LYS A 556 -32.29 -3.28 -11.35
CA LYS A 556 -30.99 -3.07 -10.68
C LYS A 556 -30.07 -2.12 -11.45
N MET A 557 -30.03 -2.18 -12.77
CA MET A 557 -29.16 -1.30 -13.56
C MET A 557 -29.71 0.12 -13.58
N ILE A 558 -31.02 0.29 -13.78
CA ILE A 558 -31.71 1.59 -13.69
C ILE A 558 -31.47 2.20 -12.29
N PHE A 559 -31.58 1.40 -11.23
CA PHE A 559 -31.30 1.85 -9.86
C PHE A 559 -29.84 2.26 -9.64
N ILE A 560 -28.88 1.56 -10.25
CA ILE A 560 -27.46 1.94 -10.19
C ILE A 560 -27.23 3.27 -10.93
N GLU A 561 -27.88 3.49 -12.08
CA GLU A 561 -27.82 4.76 -12.81
C GLU A 561 -28.40 5.92 -11.97
N GLU A 562 -29.57 5.72 -11.33
CA GLU A 562 -30.15 6.70 -10.39
C GLU A 562 -29.22 7.02 -9.21
N VAL A 563 -28.59 6.01 -8.61
CA VAL A 563 -27.64 6.22 -7.50
C VAL A 563 -26.40 6.97 -8.00
N MET A 564 -25.91 6.69 -9.21
CA MET A 564 -24.77 7.39 -9.82
C MET A 564 -25.09 8.86 -10.18
N GLU A 565 -26.33 9.17 -10.58
CA GLU A 565 -26.81 10.56 -10.72
C GLU A 565 -26.91 11.26 -9.35
N LEU A 566 -27.50 10.60 -8.35
CA LEU A 566 -27.68 11.12 -6.98
C LEU A 566 -26.36 11.51 -6.31
N VAL A 567 -25.30 10.72 -6.53
CA VAL A 567 -23.95 11.01 -6.02
C VAL A 567 -23.07 11.84 -6.97
N GLU A 568 -23.63 12.40 -8.05
CA GLU A 568 -22.92 13.23 -9.04
C GLU A 568 -21.69 12.53 -9.68
N LEU A 569 -21.74 11.20 -9.87
CA LEU A 569 -20.66 10.38 -10.45
C LEU A 569 -20.94 9.88 -11.89
N ALA A 570 -22.07 10.25 -12.51
CA ALA A 570 -22.45 9.79 -13.84
C ALA A 570 -21.36 9.97 -14.93
N SER A 571 -20.58 11.07 -14.88
CA SER A 571 -19.46 11.32 -15.81
C SER A 571 -18.26 10.39 -15.63
N LEU A 572 -18.23 9.58 -14.57
CA LEU A 572 -17.13 8.68 -14.19
C LEU A 572 -17.55 7.20 -14.19
N GLN A 573 -18.72 6.86 -14.73
CA GLN A 573 -19.30 5.51 -14.71
C GLN A 573 -18.34 4.40 -15.23
N ASP A 574 -17.56 4.69 -16.27
CA ASP A 574 -16.64 3.75 -16.91
C ASP A 574 -15.18 3.91 -16.46
N ALA A 575 -14.91 4.85 -15.54
CA ALA A 575 -13.57 5.17 -15.07
C ALA A 575 -13.00 4.06 -14.14
N LEU A 576 -11.71 3.77 -14.27
CA LEU A 576 -11.04 2.81 -13.38
C LEU A 576 -10.85 3.43 -11.99
N VAL A 577 -11.41 2.77 -10.97
CA VAL A 577 -11.33 3.20 -9.56
C VAL A 577 -9.89 3.32 -9.06
N GLY A 578 -9.00 2.41 -9.49
CA GLY A 578 -7.56 2.44 -9.18
C GLY A 578 -7.19 2.31 -7.70
N LEU A 579 -5.90 2.40 -7.40
CA LEU A 579 -5.35 2.24 -6.05
C LEU A 579 -5.34 3.57 -5.27
N PRO A 580 -5.78 3.60 -3.99
CA PRO A 580 -5.79 4.83 -3.18
C PRO A 580 -4.42 5.53 -3.16
N GLY A 581 -4.40 6.82 -3.48
CA GLY A 581 -3.18 7.64 -3.50
C GLY A 581 -2.19 7.35 -4.64
N ILE A 582 -2.51 6.42 -5.56
CA ILE A 582 -1.61 6.02 -6.66
C ILE A 582 -2.27 6.19 -8.03
N SER A 583 -3.54 5.78 -8.18
CA SER A 583 -4.21 5.79 -9.50
C SER A 583 -5.74 5.80 -9.43
N GLY A 584 -6.36 6.20 -10.54
CA GLY A 584 -7.81 6.18 -10.73
C GLY A 584 -8.51 7.38 -10.08
N LEU A 585 -9.55 7.11 -9.28
CA LEU A 585 -10.40 8.16 -8.71
C LEU A 585 -9.73 8.93 -7.57
N SER A 586 -10.01 10.24 -7.52
CA SER A 586 -9.57 11.12 -6.43
C SER A 586 -10.17 10.72 -5.08
N THR A 587 -9.59 11.19 -3.97
CA THR A 587 -10.08 10.88 -2.61
C THR A 587 -11.54 11.29 -2.41
N GLU A 588 -11.94 12.39 -3.03
CA GLU A 588 -13.30 12.95 -3.02
C GLU A 588 -14.27 12.02 -3.77
N GLN A 589 -13.96 11.71 -5.04
CA GLN A 589 -14.75 10.81 -5.89
C GLN A 589 -14.86 9.40 -5.28
N ARG A 590 -13.78 8.89 -4.67
CA ARG A 590 -13.73 7.58 -4.01
C ARG A 590 -14.60 7.52 -2.76
N LYS A 591 -14.75 8.63 -2.03
CA LYS A 591 -15.69 8.75 -0.91
C LYS A 591 -17.14 8.73 -1.40
N ARG A 592 -17.48 9.51 -2.44
CA ARG A 592 -18.82 9.44 -3.08
C ARG A 592 -19.14 8.05 -3.63
N LEU A 593 -18.17 7.37 -4.24
CA LEU A 593 -18.34 5.99 -4.71
C LEU A 593 -18.57 5.01 -3.55
N THR A 594 -17.92 5.22 -2.41
CA THR A 594 -18.14 4.38 -1.21
C THR A 594 -19.55 4.60 -0.64
N ILE A 595 -20.05 5.84 -0.65
CA ILE A 595 -21.46 6.15 -0.32
C ILE A 595 -22.40 5.46 -1.32
N ALA A 596 -22.13 5.57 -2.63
CA ALA A 596 -22.93 4.93 -3.68
C ALA A 596 -23.03 3.40 -3.50
N VAL A 597 -21.93 2.72 -3.17
CA VAL A 597 -21.92 1.26 -2.93
C VAL A 597 -22.84 0.85 -1.77
N GLU A 598 -22.94 1.66 -0.71
CA GLU A 598 -23.87 1.42 0.39
C GLU A 598 -25.32 1.80 -0.02
N LEU A 599 -25.52 2.84 -0.84
CA LEU A 599 -26.83 3.22 -1.38
C LEU A 599 -27.44 2.19 -2.35
N VAL A 600 -26.61 1.42 -3.08
CA VAL A 600 -27.07 0.32 -3.94
C VAL A 600 -27.80 -0.78 -3.15
N ALA A 601 -27.61 -0.88 -1.83
CA ALA A 601 -28.39 -1.77 -0.96
C ALA A 601 -29.80 -1.24 -0.64
N ASN A 602 -30.17 -0.05 -1.14
CA ASN A 602 -31.41 0.70 -0.85
C ASN A 602 -31.74 0.84 0.66
N PRO A 603 -30.78 1.24 1.53
CA PRO A 603 -31.02 1.32 2.96
C PRO A 603 -32.00 2.44 3.33
N SER A 604 -32.84 2.21 4.33
CA SER A 604 -33.74 3.23 4.91
C SER A 604 -33.06 4.10 5.97
N ILE A 605 -32.07 3.53 6.67
CA ILE A 605 -31.26 4.19 7.70
C ILE A 605 -29.78 4.05 7.32
N ILE A 606 -29.03 5.15 7.35
CA ILE A 606 -27.61 5.18 6.98
C ILE A 606 -26.79 5.81 8.11
N PHE A 607 -25.77 5.08 8.56
CA PHE A 607 -24.74 5.58 9.46
C PHE A 607 -23.46 5.85 8.64
N MET A 608 -22.92 7.07 8.72
CA MET A 608 -21.67 7.46 8.07
C MET A 608 -20.65 7.88 9.12
N ASP A 609 -19.54 7.13 9.22
CA ASP A 609 -18.45 7.52 10.11
C ASP A 609 -17.52 8.51 9.37
N GLU A 610 -17.44 9.74 9.86
CA GLU A 610 -16.56 10.82 9.38
C GLU A 610 -16.49 11.01 7.84
N PRO A 611 -17.64 11.28 7.16
CA PRO A 611 -17.70 11.38 5.70
C PRO A 611 -16.78 12.49 5.13
N THR A 612 -16.43 13.51 5.91
CA THR A 612 -15.61 14.66 5.48
C THR A 612 -14.12 14.56 5.81
N THR A 613 -13.68 13.63 6.67
CA THR A 613 -12.28 13.58 7.16
C THR A 613 -11.26 13.32 6.03
N GLY A 614 -10.12 14.02 6.07
CA GLY A 614 -9.07 13.92 5.05
C GLY A 614 -9.40 14.59 3.71
N LEU A 615 -10.43 15.44 3.64
CA LEU A 615 -10.78 16.25 2.48
C LEU A 615 -10.53 17.74 2.75
N ALA A 616 -10.10 18.48 1.72
CA ALA A 616 -10.13 19.95 1.74
C ALA A 616 -11.58 20.47 1.77
N ALA A 617 -11.82 21.66 2.31
CA ALA A 617 -13.16 22.20 2.55
C ALA A 617 -14.12 22.13 1.35
N ARG A 618 -13.65 22.45 0.13
CA ARG A 618 -14.48 22.34 -1.09
C ARG A 618 -14.87 20.89 -1.40
N ALA A 619 -13.94 19.94 -1.26
CA ALA A 619 -14.21 18.52 -1.47
C ALA A 619 -15.17 17.95 -0.40
N ALA A 620 -14.98 18.36 0.86
CA ALA A 620 -15.90 18.02 1.95
C ALA A 620 -17.32 18.55 1.70
N ALA A 621 -17.47 19.78 1.16
CA ALA A 621 -18.76 20.35 0.80
C ALA A 621 -19.47 19.58 -0.33
N ILE A 622 -18.73 19.10 -1.36
CA ILE A 622 -19.29 18.26 -2.43
C ILE A 622 -19.81 16.94 -1.87
N VAL A 623 -19.03 16.27 -1.00
CA VAL A 623 -19.47 15.02 -0.33
C VAL A 623 -20.70 15.30 0.55
N MET A 624 -20.72 16.38 1.32
CA MET A 624 -21.88 16.74 2.15
C MET A 624 -23.13 17.08 1.33
N ARG A 625 -22.98 17.66 0.13
CA ARG A 625 -24.09 17.85 -0.81
C ARG A 625 -24.67 16.51 -1.26
N THR A 626 -23.83 15.53 -1.61
CA THR A 626 -24.28 14.16 -1.90
C THR A 626 -25.03 13.53 -0.72
N VAL A 627 -24.56 13.74 0.51
CA VAL A 627 -25.27 13.28 1.73
C VAL A 627 -26.62 13.98 1.89
N ARG A 628 -26.69 15.31 1.67
CA ARG A 628 -27.95 16.08 1.70
C ARG A 628 -28.96 15.58 0.66
N ASN A 629 -28.52 15.40 -0.59
CA ASN A 629 -29.34 14.83 -1.67
C ASN A 629 -29.91 13.46 -1.26
N THR A 630 -29.10 12.63 -0.58
CA THR A 630 -29.49 11.30 -0.09
C THR A 630 -30.56 11.36 1.01
N VAL A 631 -30.49 12.36 1.91
CA VAL A 631 -31.51 12.58 2.95
C VAL A 631 -32.81 13.08 2.34
N ASP A 632 -32.73 13.95 1.33
CA ASP A 632 -33.88 14.59 0.68
C ASP A 632 -34.80 13.62 -0.08
N THR A 633 -34.33 12.38 -0.33
CA THR A 633 -35.19 11.28 -0.81
C THR A 633 -36.12 10.72 0.28
N GLY A 634 -35.93 11.09 1.55
CA GLY A 634 -36.68 10.62 2.72
C GLY A 634 -35.94 9.64 3.64
N ARG A 635 -34.64 9.41 3.46
CA ARG A 635 -33.85 8.48 4.30
C ARG A 635 -33.49 9.09 5.66
N THR A 636 -33.29 8.24 6.66
CA THR A 636 -32.72 8.64 7.96
C THR A 636 -31.20 8.56 7.85
N VAL A 637 -30.47 9.66 8.03
CA VAL A 637 -28.99 9.66 7.92
C VAL A 637 -28.35 10.27 9.16
N VAL A 638 -27.37 9.55 9.71
CA VAL A 638 -26.62 9.94 10.90
C VAL A 638 -25.12 9.95 10.56
N CYS A 639 -24.46 11.08 10.79
CA CYS A 639 -23.03 11.25 10.48
C CYS A 639 -22.24 11.63 11.73
N THR A 640 -21.16 10.93 12.05
CA THR A 640 -20.17 11.47 13.00
C THR A 640 -19.35 12.56 12.35
N ILE A 641 -19.12 13.67 13.06
CA ILE A 641 -18.20 14.72 12.60
C ILE A 641 -17.34 15.24 13.75
N HIS A 642 -16.05 15.42 13.46
CA HIS A 642 -15.10 16.15 14.27
C HIS A 642 -14.89 17.55 13.68
N GLN A 643 -15.31 18.60 14.41
CA GLN A 643 -15.07 20.03 14.12
C GLN A 643 -15.38 20.47 12.66
N PRO A 644 -16.66 20.54 12.25
CA PRO A 644 -17.05 21.01 10.93
C PRO A 644 -16.79 22.51 10.72
N SER A 645 -16.61 22.92 9.46
CA SER A 645 -16.80 24.32 9.06
C SER A 645 -18.27 24.74 9.24
N ILE A 646 -18.53 26.05 9.29
CA ILE A 646 -19.88 26.61 9.44
C ILE A 646 -20.82 26.07 8.34
N ASP A 647 -20.39 26.10 7.08
CA ASP A 647 -21.19 25.62 5.93
C ASP A 647 -21.56 24.12 6.04
N ILE A 648 -20.69 23.31 6.64
CA ILE A 648 -20.95 21.88 6.86
C ILE A 648 -21.87 21.68 8.08
N PHE A 649 -21.71 22.49 9.13
CA PHE A 649 -22.54 22.40 10.33
C PHE A 649 -23.99 22.81 10.08
N GLU A 650 -24.20 23.89 9.32
CA GLU A 650 -25.53 24.38 8.92
C GLU A 650 -26.25 23.46 7.91
N ALA A 651 -25.57 22.46 7.34
CA ALA A 651 -26.20 21.46 6.48
C ALA A 651 -27.00 20.38 7.26
N PHE A 652 -26.82 20.31 8.58
CA PHE A 652 -27.49 19.35 9.46
C PHE A 652 -28.84 19.87 9.98
N ASP A 653 -29.82 18.98 10.06
CA ASP A 653 -31.15 19.30 10.60
C ASP A 653 -31.16 19.18 12.13
N GLU A 654 -30.54 18.12 12.66
CA GLU A 654 -30.45 17.79 14.09
C GLU A 654 -29.03 17.49 14.54
N LEU A 655 -28.78 17.66 15.83
CA LEU A 655 -27.53 17.33 16.49
C LEU A 655 -27.79 16.42 17.70
N LEU A 656 -27.01 15.35 17.82
CA LEU A 656 -26.81 14.58 19.04
C LEU A 656 -25.39 14.86 19.56
N LEU A 657 -25.29 15.48 20.74
CA LEU A 657 -24.03 15.87 21.37
C LEU A 657 -23.74 15.00 22.61
N LEU A 658 -22.59 14.32 22.58
CA LEU A 658 -22.09 13.48 23.68
C LEU A 658 -20.94 14.17 24.43
N LYS A 659 -20.98 14.11 25.78
CA LYS A 659 -19.82 14.46 26.62
C LYS A 659 -18.96 13.24 26.94
N ARG A 660 -17.75 13.48 27.46
CA ARG A 660 -16.83 12.43 27.92
C ARG A 660 -17.52 11.55 28.96
N GLY A 661 -17.44 10.22 28.81
CA GLY A 661 -18.19 9.25 29.62
C GLY A 661 -19.53 8.80 29.02
N GLY A 662 -19.82 9.14 27.76
CA GLY A 662 -20.92 8.53 27.00
C GLY A 662 -22.31 8.94 27.47
N GLN A 663 -22.47 10.22 27.79
CA GLN A 663 -23.74 10.82 28.20
C GLN A 663 -24.17 11.90 27.21
N ILE A 664 -25.47 11.96 26.89
CA ILE A 664 -26.06 13.00 26.05
C ILE A 664 -26.15 14.31 26.85
N ILE A 665 -25.73 15.41 26.22
CA ILE A 665 -25.89 16.79 26.74
C ILE A 665 -26.76 17.67 25.85
N TYR A 666 -26.97 17.29 24.58
CA TYR A 666 -27.96 17.88 23.69
C TYR A 666 -28.45 16.83 22.70
N LEU A 667 -29.75 16.81 22.41
CA LEU A 667 -30.33 16.12 21.27
C LEU A 667 -31.52 16.93 20.78
N GLY A 668 -31.43 17.48 19.57
CA GLY A 668 -32.50 18.29 19.00
C GLY A 668 -32.10 19.02 17.72
N PRO A 669 -33.02 19.82 17.14
CA PRO A 669 -32.76 20.58 15.93
C PRO A 669 -31.73 21.69 16.14
N LEU A 670 -30.91 21.95 15.12
CA LEU A 670 -29.99 23.10 15.09
C LEU A 670 -30.74 24.41 14.86
N GLY A 671 -31.68 24.40 13.91
CA GLY A 671 -32.37 25.59 13.43
C GLY A 671 -31.47 26.46 12.55
N SER A 672 -32.07 27.38 11.78
CA SER A 672 -31.34 28.28 10.88
C SER A 672 -30.26 29.08 11.62
N ASN A 673 -29.03 29.10 11.12
CA ASN A 673 -27.87 29.75 11.75
C ASN A 673 -27.61 29.23 13.18
N SER A 674 -27.88 27.95 13.42
CA SER A 674 -27.70 27.27 14.72
C SER A 674 -28.39 27.92 15.92
N HIS A 675 -29.45 28.74 15.73
CA HIS A 675 -30.01 29.55 16.81
C HIS A 675 -30.49 28.74 18.02
N LYS A 676 -31.09 27.56 17.83
CA LYS A 676 -31.69 26.77 18.93
C LYS A 676 -30.66 26.21 19.88
N ILE A 677 -29.50 25.82 19.35
CA ILE A 677 -28.41 25.31 20.18
C ILE A 677 -27.65 26.44 20.87
N ILE A 678 -27.54 27.61 20.24
CA ILE A 678 -27.01 28.83 20.86
C ILE A 678 -27.92 29.24 22.03
N GLU A 679 -29.24 29.36 21.81
CA GLU A 679 -30.23 29.64 22.85
C GLU A 679 -30.17 28.62 24.01
N TYR A 680 -30.02 27.33 23.71
CA TYR A 680 -29.93 26.27 24.73
C TYR A 680 -28.71 26.45 25.66
N PHE A 681 -27.53 26.69 25.09
CA PHE A 681 -26.30 26.85 25.89
C PHE A 681 -26.18 28.26 26.51
N GLU A 682 -26.71 29.32 25.90
CA GLU A 682 -26.76 30.66 26.49
C GLU A 682 -27.79 30.81 27.62
N ALA A 683 -28.82 29.96 27.66
CA ALA A 683 -29.76 29.91 28.77
C ALA A 683 -29.14 29.39 30.09
N VAL A 684 -27.95 28.77 30.02
CA VAL A 684 -27.22 28.27 31.18
C VAL A 684 -26.54 29.44 31.93
N PRO A 685 -26.87 29.68 33.22
CA PRO A 685 -26.28 30.78 33.98
C PRO A 685 -24.76 30.69 34.05
N GLY A 686 -24.06 31.74 33.60
CA GLY A 686 -22.60 31.82 33.60
C GLY A 686 -21.91 31.21 32.38
N ALA A 687 -22.64 30.57 31.45
CA ALA A 687 -22.06 30.11 30.20
C ALA A 687 -21.56 31.27 29.34
N GLN A 688 -20.44 31.07 28.63
CA GLN A 688 -19.86 32.09 27.77
C GLN A 688 -20.69 32.25 26.49
N LYS A 689 -21.25 33.44 26.27
CA LYS A 689 -21.98 33.78 25.04
C LYS A 689 -21.14 33.63 23.78
N ILE A 690 -21.79 33.32 22.66
CA ILE A 690 -21.11 33.20 21.36
C ILE A 690 -20.67 34.58 20.86
N LYS A 691 -19.48 34.67 20.27
CA LYS A 691 -18.98 35.89 19.63
C LYS A 691 -19.50 35.96 18.19
N GLU A 692 -19.77 37.15 17.68
CA GLU A 692 -20.15 37.32 16.27
C GLU A 692 -19.12 36.68 15.32
N LYS A 693 -19.61 36.00 14.28
CA LYS A 693 -18.81 35.27 13.27
C LYS A 693 -17.94 34.13 13.82
N TYR A 694 -18.08 33.74 15.08
CA TYR A 694 -17.43 32.55 15.62
C TYR A 694 -18.21 31.29 15.22
N ASN A 695 -17.50 30.17 14.96
CA ASN A 695 -18.13 28.92 14.54
C ASN A 695 -18.97 28.30 15.68
N PRO A 696 -20.30 28.14 15.53
CA PRO A 696 -21.15 27.56 16.57
C PRO A 696 -20.72 26.15 16.99
N ALA A 697 -20.23 25.33 16.05
CA ALA A 697 -19.77 23.97 16.32
C ALA A 697 -18.53 23.96 17.23
N THR A 698 -17.59 24.88 17.04
CA THR A 698 -16.41 25.03 17.89
C THR A 698 -16.79 25.56 19.27
N TRP A 699 -17.59 26.64 19.32
CA TRP A 699 -18.02 27.28 20.56
C TRP A 699 -18.79 26.32 21.47
N MET A 700 -19.72 25.55 20.90
CA MET A 700 -20.46 24.50 21.60
C MET A 700 -19.53 23.48 22.28
N LEU A 701 -18.46 23.04 21.60
CA LEU A 701 -17.49 22.09 22.17
C LEU A 701 -16.62 22.71 23.28
N GLU A 702 -16.35 24.01 23.22
CA GLU A 702 -15.65 24.75 24.29
C GLU A 702 -16.53 24.97 25.53
N VAL A 703 -17.78 25.41 25.31
CA VAL A 703 -18.76 25.63 26.39
C VAL A 703 -19.15 24.32 27.09
N SER A 704 -19.29 23.23 26.34
CA SER A 704 -19.56 21.89 26.90
C SER A 704 -18.33 21.13 27.40
N SER A 705 -17.16 21.78 27.47
CA SER A 705 -15.93 21.14 27.95
C SER A 705 -15.93 20.88 29.46
N VAL A 706 -15.19 19.86 29.89
CA VAL A 706 -15.05 19.48 31.32
C VAL A 706 -14.50 20.64 32.16
N GLY A 707 -13.62 21.47 31.59
CA GLY A 707 -13.11 22.67 32.25
C GLY A 707 -14.19 23.73 32.53
N THR A 708 -15.25 23.77 31.71
CA THR A 708 -16.40 24.64 31.92
C THR A 708 -17.39 24.05 32.92
N GLU A 709 -17.64 22.72 32.88
CA GLU A 709 -18.45 22.02 33.91
C GLU A 709 -17.92 22.30 35.33
N VAL A 710 -16.60 22.19 35.53
CA VAL A 710 -15.94 22.46 36.83
C VAL A 710 -16.04 23.93 37.23
N LYS A 711 -15.90 24.88 36.29
CA LYS A 711 -16.02 26.33 36.58
C LYS A 711 -17.44 26.75 36.96
N LEU A 712 -18.45 26.14 36.34
CA LEU A 712 -19.87 26.42 36.58
C LEU A 712 -20.44 25.60 37.74
N GLY A 713 -19.75 24.57 38.21
CA GLY A 713 -20.23 23.66 39.26
C GLY A 713 -21.44 22.83 38.83
N MET A 714 -21.57 22.53 37.53
CA MET A 714 -22.73 21.84 36.95
C MET A 714 -22.35 20.65 36.08
N ASP A 715 -23.24 19.68 35.98
CA ASP A 715 -23.17 18.59 35.00
C ASP A 715 -24.18 18.86 33.87
N PHE A 716 -23.69 19.05 32.64
CA PHE A 716 -24.53 19.29 31.46
C PHE A 716 -25.44 18.10 31.12
N ALA A 717 -25.06 16.86 31.45
CA ALA A 717 -25.89 15.68 31.21
C ALA A 717 -27.04 15.61 32.23
N GLN A 718 -26.81 16.01 33.48
CA GLN A 718 -27.87 16.16 34.47
C GLN A 718 -28.81 17.31 34.08
N HIS A 719 -28.26 18.45 33.63
CA HIS A 719 -29.05 19.57 33.13
C HIS A 719 -29.93 19.15 31.94
N TYR A 720 -29.37 18.46 30.95
CA TYR A 720 -30.09 17.91 29.81
C TYR A 720 -31.25 17.00 30.25
N ARG A 721 -31.02 16.05 31.15
CA ARG A 721 -32.07 15.16 31.70
C ARG A 721 -33.22 15.93 32.38
N SER A 722 -32.93 17.06 33.02
CA SER A 722 -33.94 17.92 33.63
C SER A 722 -34.68 18.84 32.64
N SER A 723 -34.17 19.00 31.43
CA SER A 723 -34.68 19.96 30.44
C SER A 723 -35.97 19.52 29.77
N SER A 724 -36.75 20.51 29.30
CA SER A 724 -37.94 20.28 28.46
C SER A 724 -37.60 19.58 27.13
N LEU A 725 -36.39 19.75 26.62
CA LEU A 725 -35.90 19.07 25.41
C LEU A 725 -35.81 17.55 25.61
N HIS A 726 -35.26 17.10 26.74
CA HIS A 726 -35.22 15.67 27.08
C HIS A 726 -36.62 15.09 27.28
N GLN A 727 -37.52 15.82 27.96
CA GLN A 727 -38.92 15.39 28.14
C GLN A 727 -39.63 15.23 26.78
N ARG A 728 -39.43 16.17 25.85
CA ARG A 728 -39.97 16.10 24.49
C ARG A 728 -39.42 14.89 23.71
N ASN A 729 -38.11 14.65 23.77
CA ASN A 729 -37.50 13.50 23.11
C ASN A 729 -38.01 12.18 23.69
N LYS A 730 -38.21 12.10 25.01
CA LYS A 730 -38.77 10.90 25.67
C LYS A 730 -40.23 10.66 25.29
N ALA A 731 -41.02 11.71 25.10
CA ALA A 731 -42.38 11.61 24.56
C ALA A 731 -42.37 11.09 23.11
N LEU A 732 -41.51 11.64 22.25
CA LEU A 732 -41.33 11.20 20.86
C LEU A 732 -40.87 9.74 20.77
N ILE A 733 -39.94 9.31 21.63
CA ILE A 733 -39.49 7.91 21.68
C ILE A 733 -40.66 6.99 22.07
N LYS A 734 -41.49 7.39 23.02
CA LYS A 734 -42.68 6.61 23.41
C LYS A 734 -43.69 6.49 22.25
N GLU A 735 -43.87 7.54 21.46
CA GLU A 735 -44.70 7.54 20.24
C GLU A 735 -44.12 6.64 19.15
N LEU A 736 -42.82 6.75 18.87
CA LEU A 736 -42.11 5.93 17.87
C LEU A 736 -41.96 4.46 18.30
N SER A 737 -41.99 4.17 19.60
CA SER A 737 -41.93 2.80 20.16
C SER A 737 -43.27 2.08 20.15
N THR A 738 -44.39 2.80 19.92
CA THR A 738 -45.70 2.15 19.75
C THR A 738 -45.93 1.79 18.28
N PRO A 739 -45.90 0.50 17.89
CA PRO A 739 -46.10 0.11 16.50
C PRO A 739 -47.53 0.45 16.04
N PRO A 740 -47.73 0.85 14.76
CA PRO A 740 -49.06 0.98 14.18
C PRO A 740 -49.84 -0.34 14.26
N PRO A 741 -51.18 -0.29 14.45
CA PRO A 741 -52.00 -1.50 14.51
C PRO A 741 -51.90 -2.27 13.18
N GLY A 742 -51.35 -3.49 13.24
CA GLY A 742 -51.10 -4.36 12.08
C GLY A 742 -49.65 -4.38 11.58
N ALA A 743 -48.71 -3.71 12.26
CA ALA A 743 -47.28 -3.87 11.96
C ALA A 743 -46.74 -5.25 12.43
N GLU A 744 -45.91 -5.88 11.62
CA GLU A 744 -45.21 -7.13 11.93
C GLU A 744 -43.75 -6.89 12.34
N ASP A 745 -43.22 -7.72 13.24
CA ASP A 745 -41.81 -7.64 13.66
C ASP A 745 -40.85 -8.01 12.52
N LEU A 746 -39.83 -7.18 12.32
CA LEU A 746 -38.91 -7.28 11.18
C LEU A 746 -37.88 -8.41 11.39
N TYR A 747 -38.21 -9.62 10.95
CA TYR A 747 -37.41 -10.82 11.16
C TYR A 747 -36.53 -11.22 9.95
N PHE A 748 -35.21 -11.21 10.14
CA PHE A 748 -34.24 -11.66 9.15
C PHE A 748 -33.92 -13.15 9.31
N SER A 749 -34.39 -13.98 8.37
CA SER A 749 -34.15 -15.43 8.37
C SER A 749 -32.73 -15.86 8.04
N THR A 750 -31.93 -15.01 7.39
CA THR A 750 -30.54 -15.30 6.99
C THR A 750 -29.62 -14.09 7.17
N GLN A 751 -28.37 -14.31 7.60
CA GLN A 751 -27.35 -13.25 7.78
C GLN A 751 -27.01 -12.52 6.47
N TYR A 752 -27.13 -13.22 5.34
CA TYR A 752 -26.88 -12.69 3.99
C TYR A 752 -28.17 -12.73 3.17
N SER A 753 -28.33 -11.79 2.25
CA SER A 753 -29.49 -11.70 1.36
C SER A 753 -29.54 -12.83 0.31
N GLN A 754 -28.38 -13.21 -0.23
CA GLN A 754 -28.24 -14.19 -1.31
C GLN A 754 -27.61 -15.51 -0.82
N SER A 755 -27.93 -16.62 -1.51
CA SER A 755 -27.39 -17.94 -1.19
C SER A 755 -25.88 -18.04 -1.45
N SER A 756 -25.18 -18.93 -0.75
CA SER A 756 -23.72 -19.09 -0.85
C SER A 756 -23.25 -19.41 -2.29
N LEU A 757 -24.07 -20.11 -3.08
CA LEU A 757 -23.76 -20.40 -4.49
C LEU A 757 -23.88 -19.15 -5.37
N GLN A 758 -24.86 -18.28 -5.10
CA GLN A 758 -25.01 -17.02 -5.83
C GLN A 758 -23.90 -16.03 -5.43
N GLN A 759 -23.56 -15.95 -4.14
CA GLN A 759 -22.37 -15.22 -3.65
C GLN A 759 -21.10 -15.69 -4.39
N PHE A 760 -20.91 -17.00 -4.54
CA PHE A 760 -19.75 -17.56 -5.24
C PHE A 760 -19.73 -17.16 -6.72
N LYS A 761 -20.85 -17.23 -7.43
CA LYS A 761 -20.95 -16.78 -8.84
C LYS A 761 -20.61 -15.30 -8.98
N SER A 762 -21.13 -14.44 -8.09
CA SER A 762 -20.82 -13.01 -8.09
C SER A 762 -19.34 -12.72 -7.77
N CYS A 763 -18.75 -13.43 -6.79
CA CYS A 763 -17.32 -13.32 -6.48
C CYS A 763 -16.46 -13.76 -7.67
N LEU A 764 -16.80 -14.87 -8.33
CA LEU A 764 -16.07 -15.37 -9.50
C LEU A 764 -16.16 -14.41 -10.69
N TRP A 765 -17.33 -13.81 -10.92
CA TRP A 765 -17.51 -12.76 -11.94
C TRP A 765 -16.67 -11.50 -11.64
N LYS A 766 -16.65 -11.04 -10.37
CA LYS A 766 -15.78 -9.94 -9.93
C LYS A 766 -14.30 -10.28 -10.18
N GLN A 767 -13.86 -11.46 -9.76
CA GLN A 767 -12.45 -11.87 -9.92
C GLN A 767 -12.05 -12.05 -11.38
N TRP A 768 -12.95 -12.56 -12.24
CA TRP A 768 -12.72 -12.63 -13.68
C TRP A 768 -12.38 -11.27 -14.29
N TRP A 769 -13.19 -10.25 -14.03
CA TRP A 769 -12.93 -8.88 -14.50
C TRP A 769 -11.69 -8.27 -13.86
N THR A 770 -11.43 -8.54 -12.58
CA THR A 770 -10.27 -8.01 -11.85
C THR A 770 -8.96 -8.56 -12.43
N TYR A 771 -8.88 -9.88 -12.67
CA TYR A 771 -7.72 -10.54 -13.28
C TYR A 771 -7.50 -10.14 -14.74
N TRP A 772 -8.58 -9.90 -15.49
CA TRP A 772 -8.51 -9.46 -16.89
C TRP A 772 -8.08 -7.99 -17.03
N ARG A 773 -8.64 -7.09 -16.20
CA ARG A 773 -8.33 -5.65 -16.20
C ARG A 773 -7.02 -5.30 -15.49
N THR A 774 -6.36 -6.26 -14.84
CA THR A 774 -5.04 -6.09 -14.20
C THR A 774 -3.98 -6.92 -14.93
N PRO A 775 -3.58 -6.53 -16.16
CA PRO A 775 -2.68 -7.32 -16.99
C PRO A 775 -1.30 -7.50 -16.35
N ASP A 776 -0.82 -6.54 -15.55
CA ASP A 776 0.52 -6.55 -14.96
C ASP A 776 0.88 -7.83 -14.19
N TYR A 777 -0.09 -8.48 -13.54
CA TYR A 777 0.12 -9.76 -12.87
C TYR A 777 0.25 -10.92 -13.89
N ASN A 778 -0.78 -11.13 -14.71
CA ASN A 778 -0.86 -12.28 -15.62
C ASN A 778 0.14 -12.18 -16.78
N LEU A 779 0.35 -10.98 -17.33
CA LEU A 779 1.28 -10.71 -18.43
C LEU A 779 2.73 -10.95 -17.99
N VAL A 780 3.15 -10.45 -16.82
CA VAL A 780 4.52 -10.67 -16.31
C VAL A 780 4.74 -12.15 -16.00
N ARG A 781 3.76 -12.82 -15.39
CA ARG A 781 3.80 -14.27 -15.11
C ARG A 781 3.92 -15.11 -16.39
N PHE A 782 3.17 -14.78 -17.44
CA PHE A 782 3.27 -15.45 -18.73
C PHE A 782 4.58 -15.15 -19.45
N PHE A 783 5.00 -13.90 -19.52
CA PHE A 783 6.26 -13.48 -20.13
C PHE A 783 7.47 -14.14 -19.47
N PHE A 784 7.49 -14.20 -18.13
CA PHE A 784 8.52 -14.90 -17.37
C PHE A 784 8.56 -16.39 -17.70
N THR A 785 7.40 -17.05 -17.69
CA THR A 785 7.34 -18.50 -17.90
C THR A 785 7.74 -18.88 -19.34
N LEU A 786 7.36 -18.06 -20.32
CA LEU A 786 7.84 -18.18 -21.70
C LEU A 786 9.37 -18.01 -21.77
N THR A 787 9.91 -16.96 -21.13
CA THR A 787 11.35 -16.71 -21.08
C THR A 787 12.11 -17.86 -20.42
N CYS A 788 11.63 -18.36 -19.29
CA CYS A 788 12.17 -19.53 -18.61
C CYS A 788 12.12 -20.79 -19.49
N ALA A 789 11.00 -21.08 -20.15
CA ALA A 789 10.86 -22.22 -21.05
C ALA A 789 11.90 -22.19 -22.19
N LEU A 790 12.12 -21.02 -22.79
CA LEU A 790 13.11 -20.82 -23.85
C LEU A 790 14.56 -20.92 -23.33
N VAL A 791 14.87 -20.29 -22.19
CA VAL A 791 16.19 -20.40 -21.55
C VAL A 791 16.50 -21.86 -21.21
N LEU A 792 15.61 -22.54 -20.51
CA LEU A 792 15.72 -23.96 -20.15
C LEU A 792 15.88 -24.84 -21.38
N GLY A 793 14.97 -24.72 -22.37
CA GLY A 793 15.03 -25.50 -23.60
C GLY A 793 16.31 -25.25 -24.41
N SER A 794 16.90 -24.05 -24.36
CA SER A 794 18.14 -23.72 -25.05
C SER A 794 19.41 -24.18 -24.33
N ILE A 795 19.38 -24.28 -22.99
CA ILE A 795 20.46 -24.83 -22.17
C ILE A 795 20.46 -26.37 -22.28
N PHE A 796 19.28 -26.99 -22.17
CA PHE A 796 19.10 -28.45 -22.23
C PHE A 796 18.75 -28.94 -23.65
N TRP A 797 19.23 -28.24 -24.68
CA TRP A 797 18.90 -28.51 -26.07
C TRP A 797 19.25 -29.94 -26.50
N LYS A 798 18.23 -30.72 -26.87
CA LYS A 798 18.32 -32.15 -27.22
C LYS A 798 18.99 -33.03 -26.15
N VAL A 799 18.94 -32.65 -24.87
CA VAL A 799 19.56 -33.45 -23.81
C VAL A 799 18.78 -34.75 -23.55
N GLY A 800 17.47 -34.80 -23.79
CA GLY A 800 16.63 -36.00 -23.58
C GLY A 800 16.98 -37.23 -24.43
N THR A 801 17.81 -37.05 -25.47
CA THR A 801 18.36 -38.14 -26.30
C THR A 801 19.71 -38.67 -25.81
N LYS A 802 20.42 -37.97 -24.92
CA LYS A 802 21.66 -38.46 -24.28
C LYS A 802 21.31 -39.38 -23.12
N ARG A 803 21.73 -40.64 -23.17
CA ARG A 803 21.36 -41.67 -22.18
C ARG A 803 22.47 -42.66 -21.85
N GLU A 804 23.67 -42.46 -22.40
CA GLU A 804 24.73 -43.46 -22.36
C GLU A 804 25.40 -43.56 -20.98
N ASN A 805 25.42 -42.46 -20.21
CA ASN A 805 26.07 -42.38 -18.92
C ASN A 805 25.12 -41.98 -17.79
N THR A 806 25.40 -42.44 -16.57
CA THR A 806 24.71 -41.98 -15.34
C THR A 806 24.74 -40.47 -15.13
N SER A 807 25.77 -39.78 -15.62
CA SER A 807 25.88 -38.32 -15.62
C SER A 807 24.83 -37.64 -16.50
N ASP A 808 24.52 -38.21 -17.68
CA ASP A 808 23.51 -37.68 -18.59
C ASP A 808 22.12 -37.74 -17.96
N LEU A 809 21.79 -38.88 -17.35
CA LEU A 809 20.53 -39.09 -16.64
C LEU A 809 20.41 -38.14 -15.43
N THR A 810 21.48 -37.97 -14.66
CA THR A 810 21.49 -37.04 -13.52
C THR A 810 21.34 -35.58 -13.96
N MET A 811 21.93 -35.19 -15.10
CA MET A 811 21.75 -33.88 -15.72
C MET A 811 20.30 -33.66 -16.19
N ILE A 812 19.66 -34.65 -16.83
CA ILE A 812 18.24 -34.58 -17.22
C ILE A 812 17.34 -34.40 -15.99
N ILE A 813 17.61 -35.14 -14.91
CA ILE A 813 16.87 -35.02 -13.66
C ILE A 813 17.04 -33.63 -13.05
N GLY A 814 18.28 -33.12 -13.01
CA GLY A 814 18.60 -31.77 -12.53
C GLY A 814 17.95 -30.66 -13.35
N ALA A 815 17.84 -30.87 -14.67
CA ALA A 815 17.09 -30.00 -15.59
C ALA A 815 15.63 -29.90 -15.17
N LEU A 816 14.95 -31.05 -15.07
CA LEU A 816 13.53 -31.17 -14.76
C LEU A 816 13.18 -30.62 -13.37
N PHE A 817 13.98 -30.97 -12.36
CA PHE A 817 13.85 -30.44 -11.00
C PHE A 817 13.95 -28.90 -10.99
N SER A 818 15.03 -28.35 -11.53
CA SER A 818 15.30 -26.91 -11.50
C SER A 818 14.27 -26.13 -12.31
N ALA A 819 13.87 -26.67 -13.47
CA ALA A 819 12.86 -26.09 -14.35
C ALA A 819 11.52 -25.87 -13.63
N VAL A 820 10.99 -26.89 -12.95
CA VAL A 820 9.78 -26.73 -12.13
C VAL A 820 10.02 -25.78 -10.97
N LEU A 821 11.13 -25.94 -10.25
CA LEU A 821 11.38 -25.21 -9.01
C LEU A 821 11.36 -23.70 -9.21
N PHE A 822 12.13 -23.18 -10.18
CA PHE A 822 12.23 -21.73 -10.38
C PHE A 822 10.93 -21.12 -10.91
N VAL A 823 10.17 -21.84 -11.76
CA VAL A 823 8.85 -21.39 -12.22
C VAL A 823 7.82 -21.45 -11.10
N GLY A 824 7.87 -22.48 -10.25
CA GLY A 824 7.04 -22.61 -9.05
C GLY A 824 7.27 -21.51 -8.02
N ILE A 825 8.53 -21.24 -7.68
CA ILE A 825 8.91 -20.15 -6.77
C ILE A 825 8.44 -18.80 -7.31
N ASN A 826 8.52 -18.56 -8.63
CA ASN A 826 7.97 -17.34 -9.24
C ASN A 826 6.44 -17.26 -9.09
N ASN A 827 5.70 -18.31 -9.42
CA ASN A 827 4.24 -18.36 -9.27
C ASN A 827 3.80 -18.07 -7.82
N CYS A 828 4.53 -18.60 -6.83
CA CYS A 828 4.30 -18.33 -5.42
C CYS A 828 4.62 -16.85 -5.05
N SER A 829 5.73 -16.31 -5.55
CA SER A 829 6.20 -14.96 -5.19
C SER A 829 5.46 -13.82 -5.90
N THR A 830 4.80 -14.10 -7.04
CA THR A 830 4.04 -13.11 -7.82
C THR A 830 2.58 -12.98 -7.37
N VAL A 831 1.96 -14.07 -6.87
CA VAL A 831 0.58 -14.05 -6.37
C VAL A 831 0.45 -13.37 -5.00
N GLN A 832 1.49 -13.44 -4.15
CA GLN A 832 1.51 -12.87 -2.79
C GLN A 832 1.04 -11.39 -2.69
N PRO A 833 1.59 -10.42 -3.45
CA PRO A 833 1.18 -9.02 -3.34
C PRO A 833 -0.26 -8.76 -3.82
N ILE A 834 -0.75 -9.52 -4.81
CA ILE A 834 -2.12 -9.41 -5.33
C ILE A 834 -3.13 -9.85 -4.25
N ILE A 835 -2.92 -11.02 -3.65
CA ILE A 835 -3.79 -11.54 -2.59
C ILE A 835 -3.75 -10.64 -1.34
N ALA A 836 -2.60 -10.06 -1.01
CA ALA A 836 -2.50 -9.13 0.12
C ALA A 836 -3.35 -7.87 -0.10
N THR A 837 -3.40 -7.37 -1.35
CA THR A 837 -4.23 -6.22 -1.75
C THR A 837 -5.71 -6.59 -1.71
N GLU A 838 -6.10 -7.66 -2.40
CA GLU A 838 -7.49 -8.17 -2.43
C GLU A 838 -8.05 -8.50 -1.05
N ARG A 839 -7.21 -9.00 -0.12
CA ARG A 839 -7.61 -9.27 1.26
C ARG A 839 -8.09 -8.03 2.01
N THR A 840 -7.52 -6.84 1.73
CA THR A 840 -7.98 -5.60 2.39
C THR A 840 -9.38 -5.20 1.91
N VAL A 841 -9.64 -5.35 0.60
CA VAL A 841 -10.97 -5.16 -0.01
C VAL A 841 -11.97 -6.18 0.54
N PHE A 842 -11.58 -7.45 0.61
CA PHE A 842 -12.37 -8.53 1.20
C PHE A 842 -12.81 -8.23 2.64
N TYR A 843 -11.90 -7.77 3.51
CA TYR A 843 -12.25 -7.45 4.88
C TYR A 843 -13.29 -6.32 4.97
N ARG A 844 -13.18 -5.28 4.12
CA ARG A 844 -14.18 -4.20 4.02
C ARG A 844 -15.54 -4.73 3.54
N GLU A 845 -15.57 -5.51 2.46
CA GLU A 845 -16.81 -6.05 1.88
C GLU A 845 -17.50 -7.08 2.82
N ARG A 846 -16.70 -7.85 3.58
CA ARG A 846 -17.19 -8.75 4.64
C ARG A 846 -17.73 -8.00 5.85
N ALA A 847 -17.07 -6.92 6.28
CA ALA A 847 -17.58 -6.04 7.34
C ALA A 847 -18.88 -5.34 6.92
N ALA A 848 -18.98 -4.95 5.64
CA ALA A 848 -20.21 -4.46 5.03
C ALA A 848 -21.29 -5.54 4.83
N GLY A 849 -21.02 -6.81 5.15
CA GLY A 849 -21.98 -7.91 5.10
C GLY A 849 -22.30 -8.45 3.71
N MET A 850 -21.57 -8.05 2.66
CA MET A 850 -21.95 -8.34 1.27
C MET A 850 -21.94 -9.84 0.92
N TYR A 851 -20.98 -10.59 1.45
CA TYR A 851 -20.84 -12.03 1.21
C TYR A 851 -19.97 -12.70 2.29
N SER A 852 -20.02 -14.03 2.33
CA SER A 852 -19.30 -14.86 3.29
C SER A 852 -17.89 -15.28 2.81
N ALA A 853 -17.01 -15.64 3.75
CA ALA A 853 -15.60 -15.91 3.46
C ALA A 853 -15.33 -17.09 2.50
N LEU A 854 -16.16 -18.14 2.53
CA LEU A 854 -15.92 -19.36 1.75
C LEU A 854 -16.23 -19.19 0.25
N PRO A 855 -17.37 -18.59 -0.18
CA PRO A 855 -17.60 -18.21 -1.57
C PRO A 855 -16.49 -17.36 -2.19
N TYR A 856 -15.96 -16.38 -1.45
CA TYR A 856 -14.82 -15.58 -1.89
C TYR A 856 -13.55 -16.42 -2.06
N ALA A 857 -13.19 -17.22 -1.05
CA ALA A 857 -11.99 -18.04 -1.12
C ALA A 857 -12.03 -19.06 -2.27
N LEU A 858 -13.19 -19.69 -2.50
CA LEU A 858 -13.39 -20.61 -3.63
C LEU A 858 -13.32 -19.90 -4.98
N ALA A 859 -13.86 -18.68 -5.09
CA ALA A 859 -13.75 -17.88 -6.32
C ALA A 859 -12.29 -17.54 -6.64
N GLN A 860 -11.51 -17.14 -5.62
CA GLN A 860 -10.08 -16.83 -5.77
C GLN A 860 -9.23 -18.05 -6.16
N VAL A 861 -9.57 -19.23 -5.64
CA VAL A 861 -8.90 -20.49 -5.98
C VAL A 861 -9.23 -20.88 -7.43
N ILE A 862 -10.51 -20.80 -7.84
CA ILE A 862 -10.95 -21.25 -9.16
C ILE A 862 -10.49 -20.31 -10.29
N ILE A 863 -10.38 -19.00 -10.05
CA ILE A 863 -9.94 -18.04 -11.09
C ILE A 863 -8.48 -18.27 -11.53
N GLU A 864 -7.61 -18.82 -10.68
CA GLU A 864 -6.22 -19.13 -11.03
C GLU A 864 -6.11 -20.30 -12.03
N ILE A 865 -7.06 -21.25 -12.03
CA ILE A 865 -6.97 -22.50 -12.80
C ILE A 865 -6.80 -22.26 -14.32
N PRO A 866 -7.61 -21.42 -15.00
CA PRO A 866 -7.44 -21.15 -16.44
C PRO A 866 -6.08 -20.53 -16.78
N TYR A 867 -5.58 -19.60 -15.96
CA TYR A 867 -4.28 -18.95 -16.19
C TYR A 867 -3.13 -19.94 -15.98
N VAL A 868 -3.16 -20.75 -14.92
CA VAL A 868 -2.19 -21.84 -14.69
C VAL A 868 -2.22 -22.87 -15.82
N PHE A 869 -3.40 -23.21 -16.34
CA PHE A 869 -3.56 -24.15 -17.45
C PHE A 869 -2.93 -23.61 -18.74
N LEU A 870 -3.22 -22.36 -19.11
CA LEU A 870 -2.60 -21.71 -20.26
C LEU A 870 -1.08 -21.60 -20.11
N GLN A 871 -0.61 -21.17 -18.93
CA GLN A 871 0.81 -21.12 -18.55
C GLN A 871 1.51 -22.48 -18.77
N THR A 872 0.90 -23.55 -18.28
CA THR A 872 1.47 -24.91 -18.37
C THR A 872 1.49 -25.42 -19.81
N THR A 873 0.50 -25.06 -20.63
CA THR A 873 0.33 -25.57 -21.99
C THR A 873 1.50 -25.19 -22.89
N TYR A 874 1.82 -23.90 -23.03
CA TYR A 874 2.97 -23.50 -23.87
C TYR A 874 4.31 -23.85 -23.20
N TYR A 875 4.42 -23.76 -21.88
CA TYR A 875 5.64 -24.15 -21.16
C TYR A 875 6.00 -25.61 -21.46
N THR A 876 5.02 -26.51 -21.33
CA THR A 876 5.17 -27.93 -21.63
C THR A 876 5.53 -28.14 -23.09
N LEU A 877 4.80 -27.52 -24.02
CA LEU A 877 5.06 -27.67 -25.45
C LEU A 877 6.51 -27.27 -25.82
N ILE A 878 6.98 -26.13 -25.31
CA ILE A 878 8.32 -25.60 -25.60
C ILE A 878 9.41 -26.48 -24.97
N VAL A 879 9.32 -26.75 -23.66
CA VAL A 879 10.35 -27.52 -22.95
C VAL A 879 10.43 -28.96 -23.47
N TYR A 880 9.28 -29.61 -23.70
CA TYR A 880 9.24 -30.99 -24.19
C TYR A 880 9.86 -31.12 -25.59
N ALA A 881 9.58 -30.15 -26.47
CA ALA A 881 10.14 -30.10 -27.82
C ALA A 881 11.64 -29.79 -27.84
N MET A 882 12.09 -28.77 -27.10
CA MET A 882 13.49 -28.32 -27.11
C MET A 882 14.44 -29.30 -26.39
N VAL A 883 13.99 -29.93 -25.30
CA VAL A 883 14.75 -30.99 -24.61
C VAL A 883 14.75 -32.30 -25.43
N SER A 884 13.81 -32.45 -26.37
CA SER A 884 13.67 -33.60 -27.27
C SER A 884 13.34 -34.91 -26.54
N PHE A 885 12.31 -34.89 -25.70
CA PHE A 885 11.74 -36.11 -25.12
C PHE A 885 11.00 -36.97 -26.18
N GLN A 886 10.71 -38.23 -25.85
CA GLN A 886 10.03 -39.16 -26.75
C GLN A 886 8.58 -38.71 -26.99
N TRP A 887 8.20 -38.45 -28.24
CA TRP A 887 6.84 -38.05 -28.60
C TRP A 887 5.87 -39.24 -28.54
N THR A 888 5.34 -39.48 -27.34
CA THR A 888 4.28 -40.45 -27.07
C THR A 888 3.19 -39.75 -26.28
N ALA A 889 1.93 -39.88 -26.70
CA ALA A 889 0.80 -39.16 -26.08
C ALA A 889 0.73 -39.37 -24.56
N ALA A 890 0.92 -40.61 -24.08
CA ALA A 890 0.95 -40.92 -22.65
C ALA A 890 2.08 -40.17 -21.90
N LYS A 891 3.32 -40.20 -22.40
CA LYS A 891 4.46 -39.50 -21.77
C LYS A 891 4.28 -37.99 -21.75
N PHE A 892 3.73 -37.41 -22.82
CA PHE A 892 3.41 -36.00 -22.92
C PHE A 892 2.30 -35.58 -21.94
N PHE A 893 1.18 -36.31 -21.89
CA PHE A 893 0.09 -35.98 -20.97
C PHE A 893 0.46 -36.17 -19.50
N TRP A 894 1.28 -37.17 -19.16
CA TRP A 894 1.84 -37.30 -17.81
C TRP A 894 2.77 -36.14 -17.46
N PHE A 895 3.64 -35.73 -18.38
CA PHE A 895 4.51 -34.56 -18.19
C PHE A 895 3.68 -33.28 -17.97
N PHE A 896 2.67 -33.05 -18.81
CA PHE A 896 1.74 -31.92 -18.67
C PHE A 896 1.01 -31.96 -17.32
N PHE A 897 0.43 -33.11 -16.94
CA PHE A 897 -0.28 -33.30 -15.67
C PHE A 897 0.60 -32.95 -14.47
N VAL A 898 1.83 -33.48 -14.42
CA VAL A 898 2.75 -33.24 -13.30
C VAL A 898 3.14 -31.76 -13.23
N ASN A 899 3.45 -31.11 -14.37
CA ASN A 899 3.76 -29.67 -14.38
C ASN A 899 2.55 -28.82 -13.97
N PHE A 900 1.35 -29.13 -14.47
CA PHE A 900 0.12 -28.38 -14.18
C PHE A 900 -0.19 -28.36 -12.68
N PHE A 901 -0.26 -29.53 -12.05
CA PHE A 901 -0.52 -29.62 -10.61
C PHE A 901 0.63 -29.03 -9.78
N SER A 902 1.86 -29.04 -10.30
CA SER A 902 3.00 -28.40 -9.64
C SER A 902 2.89 -26.88 -9.63
N PHE A 903 2.63 -26.26 -10.78
CA PHE A 903 2.40 -24.82 -10.87
C PHE A 903 1.18 -24.37 -10.07
N LEU A 904 0.14 -25.22 -10.00
CA LEU A 904 -1.06 -24.98 -9.21
C LEU A 904 -0.78 -25.00 -7.70
N TYR A 905 -0.09 -26.02 -7.17
CA TYR A 905 0.23 -26.05 -5.73
C TYR A 905 1.16 -24.93 -5.32
N PHE A 906 2.11 -24.51 -6.17
CA PHE A 906 2.98 -23.38 -5.89
C PHE A 906 2.21 -22.05 -5.82
N THR A 907 1.23 -21.85 -6.72
CA THR A 907 0.33 -20.69 -6.68
C THR A 907 -0.48 -20.68 -5.37
N TYR A 908 -1.14 -21.79 -5.02
CA TYR A 908 -1.96 -21.87 -3.81
C TYR A 908 -1.15 -21.83 -2.52
N TYR A 909 0.09 -22.34 -2.53
CA TYR A 909 1.04 -22.15 -1.43
C TYR A 909 1.30 -20.65 -1.20
N GLY A 910 1.53 -19.88 -2.26
CA GLY A 910 1.65 -18.41 -2.20
C GLY A 910 0.42 -17.76 -1.57
N MET A 911 -0.79 -18.09 -2.04
CA MET A 911 -2.05 -17.59 -1.47
C MET A 911 -2.18 -17.93 0.02
N MET A 912 -1.89 -19.17 0.41
CA MET A 912 -1.93 -19.64 1.80
C MET A 912 -0.94 -18.87 2.68
N THR A 913 0.28 -18.60 2.22
CA THR A 913 1.26 -17.84 3.03
C THR A 913 0.79 -16.42 3.36
N VAL A 914 -0.04 -15.80 2.51
CA VAL A 914 -0.66 -14.49 2.79
C VAL A 914 -1.84 -14.60 3.76
N SER A 915 -2.61 -15.68 3.72
CA SER A 915 -3.76 -15.84 4.64
C SER A 915 -3.35 -16.20 6.07
N ILE A 916 -2.12 -16.66 6.30
CA ILE A 916 -1.57 -16.96 7.64
C ILE A 916 -0.64 -15.87 8.20
N THR A 917 -0.32 -14.81 7.44
CA THR A 917 0.61 -13.75 7.87
C THR A 917 -0.01 -12.35 7.79
N PRO A 918 0.41 -11.39 8.63
CA PRO A 918 -0.16 -10.04 8.61
C PRO A 918 0.22 -9.24 7.36
N ASN A 919 1.42 -9.45 6.79
CA ASN A 919 1.92 -8.69 5.63
C ASN A 919 2.62 -9.60 4.62
N HIS A 920 2.52 -9.28 3.32
CA HIS A 920 3.11 -10.04 2.22
C HIS A 920 4.64 -10.22 2.37
N GLN A 921 5.37 -9.25 2.94
CA GLN A 921 6.80 -9.40 3.22
C GLN A 921 7.09 -10.56 4.19
N VAL A 922 6.25 -10.72 5.22
CA VAL A 922 6.32 -11.84 6.16
C VAL A 922 5.92 -13.14 5.46
N ALA A 923 4.92 -13.11 4.57
CA ALA A 923 4.56 -14.24 3.71
C ALA A 923 5.74 -14.71 2.84
N SER A 924 6.48 -13.79 2.22
CA SER A 924 7.65 -14.09 1.38
C SER A 924 8.79 -14.70 2.20
N ILE A 925 9.07 -14.17 3.40
CA ILE A 925 10.08 -14.73 4.32
C ILE A 925 9.69 -16.13 4.78
N PHE A 926 8.42 -16.33 5.16
CA PHE A 926 7.89 -17.64 5.54
C PHE A 926 8.00 -18.65 4.38
N ALA A 927 7.57 -18.27 3.17
CA ALA A 927 7.68 -19.10 1.97
C ALA A 927 9.14 -19.49 1.66
N ALA A 928 10.07 -18.54 1.76
CA ALA A 928 11.49 -18.76 1.50
C ALA A 928 12.13 -19.80 2.44
N ALA A 929 11.69 -19.84 3.72
CA ALA A 929 12.17 -20.85 4.67
C ALA A 929 11.81 -22.29 4.23
N PHE A 930 10.65 -22.50 3.62
CA PHE A 930 10.24 -23.82 3.11
C PHE A 930 10.86 -24.17 1.76
N TYR A 931 11.16 -23.19 0.88
CA TYR A 931 11.83 -23.49 -0.40
C TYR A 931 13.17 -24.24 -0.18
N GLY A 932 13.94 -23.86 0.83
CA GLY A 932 15.18 -24.55 1.19
C GLY A 932 14.96 -26.02 1.60
N LEU A 933 13.91 -26.30 2.36
CA LEU A 933 13.55 -27.66 2.78
C LEU A 933 12.97 -28.48 1.61
N PHE A 934 12.09 -27.89 0.80
CA PHE A 934 11.54 -28.52 -0.42
C PHE A 934 12.66 -28.90 -1.40
N ASN A 935 13.70 -28.06 -1.53
CA ASN A 935 14.89 -28.36 -2.32
C ASN A 935 15.69 -29.52 -1.76
N LEU A 936 16.06 -29.46 -0.47
CA LEU A 936 16.93 -30.45 0.17
C LEU A 936 16.32 -31.85 0.15
N PHE A 937 15.02 -31.96 0.40
CA PHE A 937 14.28 -33.22 0.45
C PHE A 937 13.51 -33.52 -0.84
N SER A 938 13.88 -32.93 -1.98
CA SER A 938 13.26 -33.18 -3.30
C SER A 938 13.54 -34.57 -3.89
N GLY A 939 14.49 -35.33 -3.32
CA GLY A 939 15.01 -36.55 -3.91
C GLY A 939 16.09 -36.34 -4.98
N PHE A 940 16.37 -35.09 -5.39
CA PHE A 940 17.46 -34.78 -6.33
C PHE A 940 18.82 -34.66 -5.61
N PHE A 941 18.98 -33.68 -4.71
CA PHE A 941 20.26 -33.47 -4.00
C PHE A 941 20.60 -34.60 -3.02
N ILE A 942 19.59 -35.18 -2.37
CA ILE A 942 19.73 -36.36 -1.52
C ILE A 942 18.72 -37.40 -2.02
N PRO A 943 19.17 -38.46 -2.72
CA PRO A 943 18.30 -39.56 -3.14
C PRO A 943 17.59 -40.20 -1.96
N ARG A 944 16.32 -40.57 -2.13
CA ARG A 944 15.44 -41.08 -1.05
C ARG A 944 16.08 -42.18 -0.18
N PRO A 945 16.79 -43.20 -0.72
CA PRO A 945 17.42 -44.24 0.09
C PRO A 945 18.55 -43.75 1.02
N LYS A 946 19.13 -42.58 0.73
CA LYS A 946 20.24 -41.97 1.49
C LYS A 946 19.76 -40.97 2.56
N ILE A 947 18.46 -40.66 2.61
CA ILE A 947 17.89 -39.77 3.63
C ILE A 947 17.91 -40.50 5.00
N PRO A 948 18.40 -39.89 6.09
CA PRO A 948 18.38 -40.49 7.41
C PRO A 948 16.96 -40.92 7.82
N LYS A 949 16.80 -42.13 8.38
CA LYS A 949 15.48 -42.76 8.62
C LYS A 949 14.48 -41.86 9.35
N TRP A 950 14.94 -41.01 10.28
CA TRP A 950 14.09 -40.08 11.04
C TRP A 950 13.65 -38.81 10.28
N TRP A 951 14.21 -38.53 9.09
CA TRP A 951 13.80 -37.44 8.20
C TRP A 951 12.95 -37.89 6.99
N VAL A 952 12.82 -39.20 6.76
CA VAL A 952 12.11 -39.76 5.59
C VAL A 952 10.62 -39.37 5.53
N TRP A 953 9.99 -39.07 6.68
CA TRP A 953 8.61 -38.57 6.70
C TRP A 953 8.46 -37.22 5.98
N TYR A 954 9.46 -36.34 6.05
CA TYR A 954 9.40 -35.02 5.41
C TYR A 954 9.52 -35.12 3.89
N TYR A 955 10.29 -36.08 3.37
CA TYR A 955 10.32 -36.41 1.95
C TYR A 955 8.91 -36.73 1.42
N TRP A 956 8.12 -37.50 2.16
CA TRP A 956 6.74 -37.81 1.78
C TRP A 956 5.78 -36.62 1.93
N GLY A 957 6.05 -35.68 2.84
CA GLY A 957 5.32 -34.43 2.99
C GLY A 957 5.73 -33.31 2.01
N ASN A 958 6.82 -33.49 1.25
CA ASN A 958 7.36 -32.46 0.36
C ASN A 958 6.72 -32.53 -1.03
N PRO A 959 5.97 -31.50 -1.48
CA PRO A 959 5.31 -31.53 -2.79
C PRO A 959 6.30 -31.62 -3.96
N VAL A 960 7.50 -31.03 -3.84
CA VAL A 960 8.52 -31.05 -4.89
C VAL A 960 9.10 -32.46 -5.09
N ALA A 961 9.16 -33.28 -4.03
CA ALA A 961 9.61 -34.67 -4.13
C ALA A 961 8.69 -35.51 -5.03
N TRP A 962 7.38 -35.32 -4.90
CA TRP A 962 6.38 -35.98 -5.75
C TRP A 962 6.40 -35.47 -7.18
N THR A 963 6.67 -34.18 -7.39
CA THR A 963 6.90 -33.64 -8.75
C THR A 963 8.10 -34.31 -9.42
N VAL A 964 9.25 -34.35 -8.75
CA VAL A 964 10.49 -34.96 -9.29
C VAL A 964 10.26 -36.43 -9.59
N TYR A 965 9.67 -37.18 -8.66
CA TYR A 965 9.29 -38.59 -8.86
C TYR A 965 8.44 -38.77 -10.13
N GLY A 966 7.35 -38.01 -10.26
CA GLY A 966 6.42 -38.11 -11.38
C GLY A 966 7.03 -37.74 -12.73
N LEU A 967 7.88 -36.71 -12.78
CA LEU A 967 8.59 -36.35 -14.01
C LEU A 967 9.57 -37.43 -14.46
N ILE A 968 10.31 -38.05 -13.54
CA ILE A 968 11.32 -39.06 -13.90
C ILE A 968 10.65 -40.35 -14.34
N VAL A 969 9.70 -40.86 -13.54
CA VAL A 969 8.99 -42.12 -13.84
C VAL A 969 8.19 -42.01 -15.14
N SER A 970 7.54 -40.86 -15.42
CA SER A 970 6.77 -40.70 -16.66
C SER A 970 7.61 -40.68 -17.94
N GLN A 971 8.88 -40.27 -17.87
CA GLN A 971 9.75 -40.19 -19.05
C GLN A 971 10.68 -41.40 -19.20
N TYR A 972 11.19 -41.96 -18.10
CA TYR A 972 12.26 -42.97 -18.08
C TYR A 972 11.93 -44.27 -17.32
N GLY A 973 10.78 -44.37 -16.63
CA GLY A 973 10.44 -45.55 -15.82
C GLY A 973 10.16 -46.84 -16.63
N ASP A 974 9.95 -46.71 -17.94
CA ASP A 974 9.70 -47.78 -18.91
C ASP A 974 10.93 -48.15 -19.75
N ILE A 975 12.09 -47.49 -19.54
CA ILE A 975 13.28 -47.66 -20.38
C ILE A 975 14.22 -48.70 -19.77
N GLU A 976 14.49 -49.76 -20.53
CA GLU A 976 15.36 -50.88 -20.13
C GLU A 976 16.73 -50.89 -20.86
N GLU A 977 17.07 -49.77 -21.52
CA GLU A 977 18.38 -49.54 -22.14
C GLU A 977 19.52 -49.61 -21.10
N PRO A 978 20.68 -50.23 -21.41
CA PRO A 978 21.83 -50.29 -20.50
C PRO A 978 22.60 -48.97 -20.44
N ILE A 979 23.13 -48.60 -19.27
CA ILE A 979 23.89 -47.36 -19.03
C ILE A 979 25.23 -47.62 -18.35
N LYS A 980 26.23 -46.80 -18.66
CA LYS A 980 27.54 -46.86 -18.02
C LYS A 980 27.51 -46.21 -16.64
N ALA A 981 27.72 -47.03 -15.61
CA ALA A 981 27.76 -46.63 -14.21
C ALA A 981 29.20 -46.73 -13.65
N PRO A 982 29.85 -45.59 -13.30
CA PRO A 982 31.21 -45.60 -12.77
C PRO A 982 31.33 -46.45 -11.50
N GLY A 983 32.17 -47.48 -11.54
CA GLY A 983 32.45 -48.36 -10.39
C GLY A 983 31.61 -49.65 -10.30
N MET A 984 30.75 -49.94 -11.28
CA MET A 984 30.09 -51.26 -11.40
C MET A 984 30.78 -52.11 -12.48
N ALA A 985 30.78 -53.44 -12.29
CA ALA A 985 31.42 -54.40 -13.21
C ALA A 985 30.51 -54.81 -14.40
N SER A 986 29.23 -54.45 -14.35
CA SER A 986 28.21 -54.71 -15.37
C SER A 986 27.33 -53.48 -15.52
N ASP A 987 27.07 -53.05 -16.76
CA ASP A 987 26.23 -51.89 -17.05
C ASP A 987 24.76 -52.15 -16.65
N PRO A 988 24.19 -51.44 -15.65
CA PRO A 988 22.79 -51.61 -15.27
C PRO A 988 21.82 -51.00 -16.30
N THR A 989 20.53 -51.35 -16.23
CA THR A 989 19.50 -50.68 -17.03
C THR A 989 19.08 -49.34 -16.43
N VAL A 990 18.58 -48.41 -17.25
CA VAL A 990 18.02 -47.10 -16.80
C VAL A 990 16.99 -47.32 -15.68
N LYS A 991 16.02 -48.21 -15.90
CA LYS A 991 14.98 -48.58 -14.93
C LYS A 991 15.56 -49.09 -13.61
N TRP A 992 16.52 -50.01 -13.63
CA TRP A 992 17.17 -50.51 -12.41
C TRP A 992 17.87 -49.39 -11.65
N TYR A 993 18.58 -48.50 -12.35
CA TYR A 993 19.28 -47.38 -11.72
C TYR A 993 18.31 -46.37 -11.07
N ILE A 994 17.15 -46.12 -11.70
CA ILE A 994 16.09 -45.26 -11.14
C ILE A 994 15.46 -45.89 -9.89
N GLU A 995 15.25 -47.21 -9.90
CA GLU A 995 14.70 -47.94 -8.74
C GLU A 995 15.69 -48.04 -7.57
N ASP A 996 16.95 -48.41 -7.81
CA ASP A 996 17.95 -48.65 -6.76
C ASP A 996 18.59 -47.34 -6.24
N HIS A 997 19.06 -46.46 -7.14
CA HIS A 997 19.76 -45.23 -6.74
C HIS A 997 18.82 -44.19 -6.14
N PHE A 998 17.68 -43.95 -6.79
CA PHE A 998 16.73 -42.91 -6.40
C PHE A 998 15.54 -43.42 -5.59
N GLY A 999 15.24 -44.72 -5.61
CA GLY A 999 14.10 -45.28 -4.89
C GLY A 999 12.75 -44.99 -5.56
N PHE A 1000 12.73 -44.82 -6.89
CA PHE A 1000 11.53 -44.50 -7.67
C PHE A 1000 11.03 -45.72 -8.46
N TYR A 1001 9.91 -46.29 -8.03
CA TYR A 1001 9.24 -47.44 -8.65
C TYR A 1001 8.21 -46.99 -9.71
N PRO A 1002 8.23 -47.53 -10.94
CA PRO A 1002 7.28 -47.19 -12.00
C PRO A 1002 5.82 -47.47 -11.66
N ASN A 1003 5.56 -48.57 -10.95
CA ASN A 1003 4.22 -49.00 -10.54
C ASN A 1003 3.52 -48.03 -9.56
N PHE A 1004 4.23 -47.02 -9.05
CA PHE A 1004 3.74 -46.06 -8.06
C PHE A 1004 3.13 -44.78 -8.66
N MET A 1005 3.04 -44.67 -10.00
CA MET A 1005 2.58 -43.44 -10.68
C MET A 1005 1.13 -43.05 -10.33
N GLY A 1006 0.25 -44.02 -10.06
CA GLY A 1006 -1.14 -43.75 -9.61
C GLY A 1006 -1.19 -42.99 -8.27
N PRO A 1007 -0.56 -43.51 -7.19
CA PRO A 1007 -0.36 -42.78 -5.94
C PRO A 1007 0.27 -41.39 -6.11
N VAL A 1008 1.30 -41.26 -6.95
CA VAL A 1008 1.93 -39.95 -7.25
C VAL A 1008 0.90 -38.95 -7.81
N ALA A 1009 0.04 -39.39 -8.73
CA ALA A 1009 -1.01 -38.54 -9.30
C ALA A 1009 -2.03 -38.09 -8.26
N GLY A 1010 -2.48 -38.99 -7.38
CA GLY A 1010 -3.41 -38.66 -6.29
C GLY A 1010 -2.82 -37.66 -5.29
N VAL A 1011 -1.55 -37.82 -4.92
CA VAL A 1011 -0.86 -36.90 -4.00
C VAL A 1011 -0.63 -35.52 -4.63
N LEU A 1012 -0.26 -35.45 -5.91
CA LEU A 1012 -0.10 -34.19 -6.64
C LEU A 1012 -1.43 -33.40 -6.77
N ILE A 1013 -2.58 -34.07 -6.81
CA ILE A 1013 -3.91 -33.42 -6.71
C ILE A 1013 -4.20 -32.99 -5.26
N GLY A 1014 -3.76 -33.78 -4.28
CA GLY A 1014 -3.97 -33.51 -2.85
C GLY A 1014 -3.32 -32.22 -2.35
N PHE A 1015 -2.09 -31.91 -2.76
CA PHE A 1015 -1.38 -30.69 -2.33
C PHE A 1015 -2.11 -29.37 -2.66
N PRO A 1016 -2.54 -29.11 -3.92
CA PRO A 1016 -3.30 -27.90 -4.21
C PRO A 1016 -4.64 -27.86 -3.46
N LEU A 1017 -5.36 -28.98 -3.31
CA LEU A 1017 -6.59 -29.02 -2.52
C LEU A 1017 -6.33 -28.67 -1.04
N PHE A 1018 -5.24 -29.17 -0.46
CA PHE A 1018 -4.81 -28.87 0.90
C PHE A 1018 -4.46 -27.39 1.10
N PHE A 1019 -3.66 -26.80 0.20
CA PHE A 1019 -3.31 -25.37 0.30
C PHE A 1019 -4.52 -24.45 0.03
N ALA A 1020 -5.42 -24.82 -0.88
CA ALA A 1020 -6.67 -24.11 -1.12
C ALA A 1020 -7.62 -24.16 0.10
N PHE A 1021 -7.72 -25.33 0.76
CA PHE A 1021 -8.46 -25.48 2.01
C PHE A 1021 -7.87 -24.63 3.13
N LEU A 1022 -6.55 -24.68 3.34
CA LEU A 1022 -5.87 -23.85 4.34
C LEU A 1022 -6.04 -22.35 4.05
N TYR A 1023 -5.95 -21.94 2.79
CA TYR A 1023 -6.24 -20.56 2.38
C TYR A 1023 -7.65 -20.13 2.80
N GLY A 1024 -8.67 -20.91 2.43
CA GLY A 1024 -10.08 -20.63 2.76
C GLY A 1024 -10.42 -20.72 4.26
N TYR A 1025 -9.75 -21.60 5.01
CA TYR A 1025 -9.89 -21.69 6.46
C TYR A 1025 -9.26 -20.48 7.16
N CYS A 1026 -8.02 -20.13 6.81
CA CYS A 1026 -7.27 -19.06 7.47
C CYS A 1026 -7.89 -17.69 7.17
N ILE A 1027 -8.32 -17.41 5.93
CA ILE A 1027 -8.99 -16.14 5.60
C ILE A 1027 -10.38 -15.98 6.24
N LYS A 1028 -11.02 -17.11 6.64
CA LYS A 1028 -12.26 -17.10 7.42
C LYS A 1028 -12.01 -16.79 8.90
N THR A 1029 -10.96 -17.38 9.48
CA THR A 1029 -10.70 -17.42 10.94
C THR A 1029 -9.74 -16.33 11.42
N LEU A 1030 -8.68 -16.03 10.67
CA LEU A 1030 -7.68 -15.03 11.02
C LEU A 1030 -8.08 -13.66 10.46
N ASN A 1031 -8.13 -12.66 11.35
CA ASN A 1031 -8.28 -11.27 10.98
C ASN A 1031 -7.01 -10.51 11.36
N PHE A 1032 -6.34 -9.93 10.36
CA PHE A 1032 -5.13 -9.12 10.54
C PHE A 1032 -5.39 -7.61 10.42
N GLN A 1033 -6.66 -7.17 10.36
CA GLN A 1033 -6.96 -5.76 10.60
C GLN A 1033 -6.74 -5.43 12.07
N ILE A 1034 -5.71 -4.63 12.33
CA ILE A 1034 -5.64 -3.80 13.54
C ILE A 1034 -6.77 -2.78 13.40
N ARG A 1035 -7.69 -2.74 14.37
CA ARG A 1035 -8.74 -1.72 14.48
C ARG A 1035 -8.19 -0.48 15.14
#